data_AF-A0A2E5Q3J2-F1
#
_entry.id   AF-A0A2E5Q3J2-F1
#
_cell.length_a   1.000
_cell.length_b   1.000
_cell.length_c   1.000
_cell.angle_alpha   90.00
_cell.angle_beta   90.00
_cell.angle_gamma   90.00
#
_symmetry.space_group_name_H-M   'P 1'
#
loop_
_entity.id
_entity.type
_entity.pdbx_description
1 polymer ?
#
loop_
_entity_poly.entity_id
_entity_poly.type
_entity_poly.pdbx_seq_one_letter_code
_entity_poly.pdbx_strand_id
1 'polypeptide(L)'
;MPKMILNYIFVSLVVLIPIACSPSSESPVLPEVASVNVPDKTLNEDIHTLQVFNPEKDGFGFKNFSGGSNNSSIKTKDLIDFFGENGICAQGSGSECNPYPGVIDFLDQLNLVLGNGLCYGFSAMSSNLFTGNISIDKEIIFELERSKQTDHEIARWHMLQFTEEFRNKLDESITKYPLEIVSELQKTLSPNNGKLTTPVTLNLYSSNGAHSVTPISIEDFNSGFVIDVYDSNWPGQVRSIEVSNNGTWTYQGAHENPESQAGIWEESGKGSMALIPHTVQNDNFKCFFCEKTSDDLQGSGSVLILNTDSNQETTITVSDEYENSIIFGPDSSNIGIEDAKTYIMPGVTFGHGVKVIYLPPETSEFTVSLETNSKSDNEFTLLHSGNGNPTTTLKGTVPNITIQDDFEEDRDLQILKIKSSSNGDIQTVVASKSVTEVRQSTSLSSALYQSDKDEQYESDFNNGIINEVKITDIKTGEIIDSFNSSMDDIDVPLRSIKNEDGIQFIKSKDQALRLKFPDGTDISKTSERNYAVEYSDGIKSSFIKDSEGNIVGSFTDGATTIKLSSGESIHRTTDGIIIEEKTKGDYRIYKEKEDSITQIQSREEITKIEGLPPSLSDKLISITTSMNSIDKIESDPKRLMEISEQIDIVKRAEKSLKEASNTEISEKILNDIQTPRVTIDSDPVIEEGQVETEKETVKDSIDSGNEDSVREEYVKPEDNVEEKAIIETERREPESDPDPVRNDPEIVEERQDLQPDSDNTNREPIIEEEARESTTVTREAERVEPTDTDRGGRETPSEDRSSRSRSRY
;
A
#
# COMPACT_ATOMS: atom_id res chain seq x y z
N MET A 1 51.14 57.60 -18.73
CA MET A 1 51.80 56.71 -17.74
C MET A 1 50.70 56.04 -16.92
N PRO A 2 50.71 54.70 -16.76
CA PRO A 2 49.76 53.96 -15.94
C PRO A 2 50.40 53.43 -14.64
N LYS A 3 49.62 52.69 -13.85
CA LYS A 3 49.97 51.46 -13.11
C LYS A 3 48.64 50.80 -12.69
N MET A 4 48.30 49.54 -12.96
CA MET A 4 49.05 48.26 -13.02
C MET A 4 49.63 47.87 -11.64
N ILE A 5 49.59 46.63 -11.16
CA ILE A 5 49.23 45.31 -11.75
C ILE A 5 48.66 44.41 -10.58
N LEU A 6 47.95 43.28 -10.71
CA LEU A 6 48.07 42.09 -11.57
C LEU A 6 46.77 41.21 -11.53
N ASN A 7 46.58 40.30 -12.51
CA ASN A 7 45.62 39.19 -12.44
C ASN A 7 46.29 37.92 -11.91
N TYR A 8 45.54 37.02 -11.24
CA TYR A 8 45.81 35.59 -11.35
C TYR A 8 44.52 34.79 -11.50
N ILE A 9 44.37 34.15 -12.66
CA ILE A 9 43.47 33.02 -12.87
C ILE A 9 44.27 31.77 -12.47
N PHE A 10 43.68 30.90 -11.66
CA PHE A 10 44.21 29.55 -11.45
C PHE A 10 43.17 28.52 -11.93
N VAL A 11 43.51 27.84 -13.03
CA VAL A 11 42.82 26.62 -13.45
C VAL A 11 43.41 25.47 -12.65
N SER A 12 42.65 24.91 -11.72
CA SER A 12 43.03 23.67 -11.03
C SER A 12 42.53 22.47 -11.83
N LEU A 13 43.46 21.82 -12.51
CA LEU A 13 43.24 20.58 -13.25
C LEU A 13 42.98 19.43 -12.27
N VAL A 14 41.79 18.82 -12.30
CA VAL A 14 41.50 17.61 -11.51
C VAL A 14 42.21 16.43 -12.17
N VAL A 15 43.33 16.00 -11.60
CA VAL A 15 44.07 14.81 -12.02
C VAL A 15 43.67 13.64 -11.11
N LEU A 16 42.81 12.76 -11.63
CA LEU A 16 42.56 11.45 -11.03
C LEU A 16 43.84 10.60 -11.08
N ILE A 17 44.40 10.25 -9.92
CA ILE A 17 45.47 9.27 -9.79
C ILE A 17 44.96 8.11 -8.93
N PRO A 18 44.76 6.90 -9.50
CA PRO A 18 44.48 5.71 -8.70
C PRO A 18 45.78 5.23 -8.03
N ILE A 19 45.86 5.35 -6.70
CA ILE A 19 46.99 4.82 -5.93
C ILE A 19 46.57 3.49 -5.29
N ALA A 20 46.99 2.39 -5.91
CA ALA A 20 46.99 1.07 -5.29
C ALA A 20 48.44 0.65 -5.04
N CYS A 21 48.87 0.58 -3.77
CA CYS A 21 50.00 -0.26 -3.38
C CYS A 21 50.04 -0.58 -1.87
N SER A 22 50.33 -1.86 -1.64
CA SER A 22 50.86 -2.60 -0.49
C SER A 22 51.61 -1.84 0.63
N PRO A 23 51.68 -2.41 1.84
CA PRO A 23 52.29 -1.76 3.01
C PRO A 23 53.82 -1.61 2.91
N SER A 24 54.32 -0.50 3.45
CA SER A 24 55.74 -0.26 3.73
C SER A 24 55.92 0.35 5.12
N SER A 25 57.06 0.05 5.76
CA SER A 25 57.35 0.38 7.15
C SER A 25 57.99 1.76 7.37
N GLU A 26 58.10 2.14 8.65
CA GLU A 26 58.80 3.31 9.21
C GLU A 26 58.03 4.65 9.16
N SER A 27 57.35 4.95 10.28
CA SER A 27 56.72 6.26 10.55
C SER A 27 57.78 7.34 10.85
N PRO A 28 57.67 8.56 10.28
CA PRO A 28 58.50 9.69 10.70
C PRO A 28 58.04 10.24 12.05
N VAL A 29 58.99 10.49 12.96
CA VAL A 29 58.71 11.13 14.25
C VAL A 29 58.46 12.62 14.06
N LEU A 30 57.23 13.08 14.32
CA LEU A 30 56.90 14.50 14.49
C LEU A 30 57.15 14.96 15.95
N PRO A 31 57.37 16.27 16.18
CA PRO A 31 57.74 16.78 17.49
C PRO A 31 56.59 16.78 18.50
N GLU A 32 56.97 16.68 19.77
CA GLU A 32 56.12 16.79 20.96
C GLU A 32 55.30 18.10 20.95
N VAL A 33 53.99 17.99 20.77
CA VAL A 33 53.06 19.12 20.89
C VAL A 33 52.76 19.37 22.36
N ALA A 34 52.91 20.62 22.81
CA ALA A 34 52.74 20.98 24.22
C ALA A 34 51.34 20.63 24.74
N SER A 35 51.29 20.03 25.93
CA SER A 35 50.06 19.65 26.62
C SER A 35 49.14 20.84 26.86
N VAL A 36 47.97 20.84 26.23
CA VAL A 36 46.85 21.73 26.59
C VAL A 36 46.20 21.14 27.84
N ASN A 37 46.07 21.92 28.91
CA ASN A 37 45.39 21.47 30.13
C ASN A 37 43.89 21.31 29.86
N VAL A 38 43.42 20.07 29.79
CA VAL A 38 42.01 19.73 29.98
C VAL A 38 41.61 20.06 31.44
N PRO A 39 40.41 20.60 31.71
CA PRO A 39 39.92 20.78 33.08
C PRO A 39 39.80 19.44 33.81
N ASP A 40 40.20 19.41 35.08
CA ASP A 40 40.29 18.20 35.89
C ASP A 40 38.89 17.65 36.24
N LYS A 41 38.44 16.60 35.54
CA LYS A 41 37.15 15.90 35.74
C LYS A 41 37.19 15.12 37.06
N THR A 42 36.94 15.83 38.15
CA THR A 42 36.91 15.30 39.51
C THR A 42 35.62 14.53 39.79
N LEU A 43 35.74 13.21 39.98
CA LEU A 43 34.67 12.31 40.39
C LEU A 43 34.23 12.56 41.85
N ASN A 44 32.98 12.21 42.17
CA ASN A 44 32.56 11.97 43.55
C ASN A 44 32.88 10.50 43.93
N GLU A 45 33.52 10.28 45.07
CA GLU A 45 33.95 8.93 45.52
C GLU A 45 32.81 8.14 46.18
N ASP A 46 32.25 7.13 45.49
CA ASP A 46 31.67 5.92 46.10
C ASP A 46 31.46 4.80 45.05
N ILE A 47 32.55 4.17 44.61
CA ILE A 47 32.50 3.10 43.57
C ILE A 47 32.43 1.71 44.22
N HIS A 48 31.26 1.08 44.15
CA HIS A 48 31.13 -0.37 44.27
C HIS A 48 31.33 -1.04 42.91
N THR A 49 31.92 -2.24 42.85
CA THR A 49 32.06 -3.00 41.61
C THR A 49 30.70 -3.53 41.14
N LEU A 50 30.13 -2.85 40.14
CA LEU A 50 28.80 -3.12 39.58
C LEU A 50 28.84 -4.28 38.57
N GLN A 51 27.69 -4.85 38.24
CA GLN A 51 27.53 -5.51 36.94
C GLN A 51 27.28 -4.42 35.89
N VAL A 52 28.36 -3.85 35.35
CA VAL A 52 28.32 -2.89 34.24
C VAL A 52 28.03 -3.66 32.94
N PHE A 53 27.20 -3.11 32.05
CA PHE A 53 27.05 -3.61 30.68
C PHE A 53 28.38 -3.42 29.95
N ASN A 54 29.00 -4.51 29.51
CA ASN A 54 30.23 -4.44 28.72
C ASN A 54 29.91 -4.58 27.21
N PRO A 55 30.18 -3.57 26.36
CA PRO A 55 30.02 -3.68 24.91
C PRO A 55 30.72 -4.89 24.26
N GLU A 56 31.85 -5.35 24.81
CA GLU A 56 32.59 -6.54 24.34
C GLU A 56 31.99 -7.88 24.83
N LYS A 57 30.91 -7.86 25.62
CA LYS A 57 30.25 -9.07 26.13
C LYS A 57 28.74 -9.06 25.92
N ASP A 58 28.07 -8.01 26.36
CA ASP A 58 26.62 -7.90 26.49
C ASP A 58 25.98 -7.15 25.29
N GLY A 59 26.78 -6.42 24.51
CA GLY A 59 26.42 -5.87 23.20
C GLY A 59 26.58 -6.90 22.07
N PHE A 60 26.07 -6.59 20.88
CA PHE A 60 26.26 -7.44 19.69
C PHE A 60 27.64 -7.18 19.05
N GLY A 61 28.30 -8.22 18.53
CA GLY A 61 29.63 -8.11 17.92
C GLY A 61 29.66 -7.65 16.46
N PHE A 62 28.50 -7.36 15.87
CA PHE A 62 28.35 -6.94 14.48
C PHE A 62 27.67 -5.58 14.38
N LYS A 63 28.05 -4.79 13.37
CA LYS A 63 27.47 -3.47 13.13
C LYS A 63 25.98 -3.57 12.78
N ASN A 64 25.25 -2.53 13.17
CA ASN A 64 23.94 -2.16 12.67
C ASN A 64 23.84 -2.17 11.13
N PHE A 65 22.64 -2.40 10.62
CA PHE A 65 22.35 -2.59 9.20
C PHE A 65 20.90 -2.21 8.87
N SER A 66 20.64 -1.95 7.58
CA SER A 66 19.29 -1.75 7.04
C SER A 66 18.41 -3.00 7.20
N GLY A 67 17.21 -2.80 7.75
CA GLY A 67 16.15 -3.79 7.77
C GLY A 67 15.43 -3.89 6.41
N GLY A 68 14.17 -4.30 6.44
CA GLY A 68 13.28 -4.25 5.28
C GLY A 68 13.48 -5.34 4.24
N SER A 69 14.68 -5.93 4.15
CA SER A 69 15.03 -6.93 3.14
C SER A 69 15.51 -8.27 3.70
N ASN A 70 15.35 -9.33 2.90
CA ASN A 70 15.91 -10.66 3.12
C ASN A 70 15.49 -11.30 4.46
N ASN A 71 16.39 -11.28 5.46
CA ASN A 71 16.13 -11.87 6.78
C ASN A 71 15.55 -10.85 7.77
N SER A 72 15.77 -9.55 7.55
CA SER A 72 15.38 -8.45 8.43
C SER A 72 14.14 -7.68 7.95
N SER A 73 13.30 -8.34 7.13
CA SER A 73 11.95 -7.89 6.79
C SER A 73 10.94 -8.37 7.83
N ILE A 74 10.05 -7.49 8.27
CA ILE A 74 8.79 -7.87 8.95
C ILE A 74 7.91 -8.64 7.96
N LYS A 75 7.18 -9.65 8.45
CA LYS A 75 6.31 -10.53 7.66
C LYS A 75 4.90 -10.52 8.23
N THR A 76 3.93 -11.00 7.46
CA THR A 76 2.53 -11.16 7.90
C THR A 76 2.41 -11.89 9.25
N LYS A 77 3.22 -12.93 9.49
CA LYS A 77 3.23 -13.64 10.77
C LYS A 77 3.62 -12.73 11.95
N ASP A 78 4.56 -11.81 11.78
CA ASP A 78 4.92 -10.88 12.85
C ASP A 78 3.75 -9.95 13.18
N LEU A 79 3.00 -9.49 12.17
CA LEU A 79 1.78 -8.71 12.37
C LEU A 79 0.70 -9.51 13.12
N ILE A 80 0.52 -10.81 12.80
CA ILE A 80 -0.39 -11.71 13.54
C ILE A 80 0.09 -11.89 14.98
N ASP A 81 1.40 -12.04 15.21
CA ASP A 81 1.99 -12.23 16.53
C ASP A 81 1.92 -10.97 17.42
N PHE A 82 1.77 -9.77 16.83
CA PHE A 82 1.56 -8.52 17.56
C PHE A 82 0.08 -8.14 17.72
N PHE A 83 -0.71 -8.20 16.63
CA PHE A 83 -2.07 -7.62 16.56
C PHE A 83 -3.19 -8.67 16.42
N GLY A 84 -2.84 -9.95 16.36
CA GLY A 84 -3.80 -11.06 16.18
C GLY A 84 -4.31 -11.22 14.74
N GLU A 85 -4.89 -12.40 14.47
CA GLU A 85 -5.27 -12.80 13.12
C GLU A 85 -6.43 -11.96 12.53
N ASN A 86 -7.40 -11.56 13.36
CA ASN A 86 -8.67 -10.96 12.92
C ASN A 86 -8.52 -9.62 12.17
N GLY A 87 -7.55 -8.79 12.57
CA GLY A 87 -7.29 -7.49 11.94
C GLY A 87 -6.35 -7.55 10.73
N ILE A 88 -5.65 -8.70 10.57
CA ILE A 88 -4.58 -8.90 9.58
C ILE A 88 -5.06 -9.74 8.40
N CYS A 89 -5.86 -10.78 8.65
CA CYS A 89 -6.13 -11.87 7.71
C CYS A 89 -7.55 -11.83 7.12
N ALA A 90 -7.64 -12.02 5.80
CA ALA A 90 -8.89 -12.12 5.07
C ALA A 90 -9.72 -13.35 5.53
N GLN A 91 -11.02 -13.13 5.69
CA GLN A 91 -11.94 -14.12 6.23
C GLN A 91 -12.11 -15.30 5.27
N GLY A 92 -11.90 -16.52 5.77
CA GLY A 92 -12.01 -17.75 4.98
C GLY A 92 -10.70 -18.26 4.37
N SER A 93 -9.55 -17.67 4.72
CA SER A 93 -8.20 -18.07 4.27
C SER A 93 -7.73 -19.49 4.69
N GLY A 94 -8.56 -20.26 5.41
CA GLY A 94 -8.29 -21.66 5.71
C GLY A 94 -7.30 -21.83 6.86
N SER A 95 -6.14 -22.45 6.60
CA SER A 95 -5.08 -22.69 7.59
C SER A 95 -3.82 -21.85 7.38
N GLU A 96 -3.83 -20.94 6.40
CA GLU A 96 -2.69 -20.09 6.05
C GLU A 96 -3.22 -18.68 5.77
N CYS A 97 -2.81 -17.70 6.58
CA CYS A 97 -3.32 -16.33 6.48
C CYS A 97 -2.99 -15.70 5.13
N ASN A 98 -4.03 -15.38 4.35
CA ASN A 98 -3.94 -14.41 3.27
C ASN A 98 -4.29 -13.02 3.85
N PRO A 99 -3.33 -12.08 3.98
CA PRO A 99 -3.60 -10.78 4.58
C PRO A 99 -4.50 -9.88 3.73
N TYR A 100 -5.15 -8.91 4.37
CA TYR A 100 -5.93 -7.88 3.68
C TYR A 100 -5.03 -7.01 2.76
N PRO A 101 -5.53 -6.55 1.59
CA PRO A 101 -4.77 -5.67 0.69
C PRO A 101 -4.13 -4.45 1.38
N GLY A 102 -4.89 -3.72 2.21
CA GLY A 102 -4.34 -2.58 2.97
C GLY A 102 -3.21 -2.98 3.93
N VAL A 103 -3.28 -4.16 4.53
CA VAL A 103 -2.24 -4.69 5.42
C VAL A 103 -0.97 -5.12 4.66
N ILE A 104 -1.11 -5.60 3.42
CA ILE A 104 0.03 -5.85 2.53
C ILE A 104 0.74 -4.54 2.20
N ASP A 105 -0.01 -3.51 1.80
CA ASP A 105 0.57 -2.21 1.45
C ASP A 105 1.23 -1.52 2.66
N PHE A 106 0.61 -1.60 3.85
CA PHE A 106 1.25 -1.16 5.09
C PHE A 106 2.56 -1.91 5.37
N LEU A 107 2.58 -3.23 5.17
CA LEU A 107 3.76 -4.07 5.41
C LEU A 107 4.90 -3.76 4.43
N ASP A 108 4.60 -3.48 3.16
CA ASP A 108 5.57 -3.02 2.15
C ASP A 108 6.18 -1.68 2.58
N GLN A 109 5.35 -0.71 2.99
CA GLN A 109 5.84 0.61 3.43
C GLN A 109 6.64 0.57 4.72
N LEU A 110 6.20 -0.23 5.71
CA LEU A 110 6.97 -0.49 6.93
C LEU A 110 8.35 -1.06 6.58
N ASN A 111 8.43 -2.05 5.69
CA ASN A 111 9.70 -2.62 5.27
C ASN A 111 10.60 -1.63 4.50
N LEU A 112 10.06 -0.77 3.65
CA LEU A 112 10.83 0.31 3.01
C LEU A 112 11.45 1.24 4.05
N VAL A 113 10.65 1.64 5.06
CA VAL A 113 11.11 2.50 6.17
C VAL A 113 12.20 1.84 7.01
N LEU A 114 12.12 0.53 7.28
CA LEU A 114 13.17 -0.23 7.95
C LEU A 114 14.50 -0.27 7.18
N GLY A 115 14.48 0.04 5.87
CA GLY A 115 15.69 0.28 5.09
C GLY A 115 16.59 1.38 5.68
N ASN A 116 16.00 2.34 6.41
CA ASN A 116 16.71 3.38 7.15
C ASN A 116 17.40 2.89 8.43
N GLY A 117 17.44 1.58 8.73
CA GLY A 117 18.30 1.03 9.78
C GLY A 117 17.58 0.46 11.00
N LEU A 118 18.33 -0.21 11.90
CA LEU A 118 17.74 -0.98 13.00
C LEU A 118 18.14 -0.53 14.43
N CYS A 119 18.77 0.65 14.60
CA CYS A 119 19.31 1.18 15.88
C CYS A 119 18.42 0.95 17.11
N TYR A 120 17.12 1.26 16.99
CA TYR A 120 16.13 1.09 18.07
C TYR A 120 15.96 -0.38 18.48
N GLY A 121 15.83 -1.29 17.51
CA GLY A 121 15.66 -2.73 17.75
C GLY A 121 16.92 -3.37 18.34
N PHE A 122 18.10 -3.00 17.84
CA PHE A 122 19.37 -3.35 18.47
C PHE A 122 19.38 -2.95 19.94
N SER A 123 19.04 -1.69 20.23
CA SER A 123 19.15 -1.12 21.58
C SER A 123 18.10 -1.66 22.54
N ALA A 124 16.88 -1.91 22.08
CA ALA A 124 15.81 -2.52 22.89
C ALA A 124 16.10 -4.01 23.19
N MET A 125 16.65 -4.75 22.22
CA MET A 125 16.99 -6.16 22.37
C MET A 125 18.21 -6.37 23.26
N SER A 126 19.31 -5.61 23.09
CA SER A 126 20.49 -5.71 23.98
C SER A 126 20.15 -5.31 25.42
N SER A 127 19.30 -4.31 25.60
CA SER A 127 18.79 -3.89 26.92
C SER A 127 18.00 -5.04 27.59
N ASN A 128 17.07 -5.68 26.88
CA ASN A 128 16.31 -6.84 27.40
C ASN A 128 17.17 -8.09 27.65
N LEU A 129 18.22 -8.32 26.85
CA LEU A 129 19.19 -9.40 27.08
C LEU A 129 19.99 -9.16 28.37
N PHE A 130 20.48 -7.93 28.57
CA PHE A 130 21.28 -7.57 29.74
C PHE A 130 20.47 -7.55 31.05
N THR A 131 19.21 -7.11 31.02
CA THR A 131 18.33 -7.25 32.19
C THR A 131 18.00 -8.71 32.48
N GLY A 132 18.05 -9.59 31.48
CA GLY A 132 17.59 -10.98 31.55
C GLY A 132 16.08 -11.12 31.41
N ASN A 133 15.42 -10.15 30.77
CA ASN A 133 14.01 -10.22 30.41
C ASN A 133 13.78 -11.21 29.25
N ILE A 134 14.74 -11.27 28.33
CA ILE A 134 14.85 -12.30 27.30
C ILE A 134 16.20 -13.00 27.42
N SER A 135 16.34 -14.19 26.85
CA SER A 135 17.59 -14.94 26.84
C SER A 135 17.77 -15.72 25.54
N ILE A 136 19.02 -15.98 25.19
CA ILE A 136 19.44 -16.79 24.03
C ILE A 136 20.50 -17.79 24.49
N ASP A 137 20.78 -18.81 23.68
CA ASP A 137 21.77 -19.86 23.99
C ASP A 137 23.23 -19.40 23.74
N LYS A 138 23.59 -18.27 24.36
CA LYS A 138 24.92 -17.62 24.33
C LYS A 138 25.18 -16.91 25.65
N GLU A 139 26.30 -17.22 26.31
CA GLU A 139 26.77 -16.48 27.51
C GLU A 139 27.44 -15.13 27.17
N ILE A 140 27.91 -14.99 25.93
CA ILE A 140 28.54 -13.79 25.39
C ILE A 140 27.74 -13.38 24.14
N ILE A 141 26.99 -12.29 24.25
CA ILE A 141 26.16 -11.72 23.16
C ILE A 141 27.06 -11.17 22.05
N PHE A 142 28.27 -10.71 22.39
CA PHE A 142 29.27 -10.25 21.42
C PHE A 142 29.74 -11.38 20.48
N GLU A 143 29.69 -12.64 20.92
CA GLU A 143 29.96 -13.83 20.10
C GLU A 143 28.71 -14.38 19.38
N LEU A 144 27.60 -13.63 19.33
CA LEU A 144 26.45 -13.97 18.50
C LEU A 144 26.74 -13.56 17.05
N GLU A 145 26.77 -14.55 16.15
CA GLU A 145 26.85 -14.29 14.71
C GLU A 145 25.50 -13.82 14.15
N ARG A 146 25.54 -13.05 13.05
CA ARG A 146 24.34 -12.75 12.27
C ARG A 146 23.77 -14.04 11.68
N SER A 147 22.47 -14.22 11.81
CA SER A 147 21.75 -15.39 11.33
C SER A 147 20.35 -14.97 10.86
N LYS A 148 19.65 -15.85 10.15
CA LYS A 148 18.27 -15.57 9.71
C LYS A 148 17.33 -15.23 10.87
N GLN A 149 17.58 -15.81 12.05
CA GLN A 149 16.80 -15.58 13.26
C GLN A 149 17.24 -14.29 13.97
N THR A 150 18.56 -14.06 14.09
CA THR A 150 19.13 -12.85 14.72
C THR A 150 18.69 -11.59 13.97
N ASP A 151 18.81 -11.60 12.64
CA ASP A 151 18.46 -10.46 11.79
C ASP A 151 16.95 -10.15 11.83
N HIS A 152 16.11 -11.19 11.90
CA HIS A 152 14.65 -11.06 11.96
C HIS A 152 14.19 -10.53 13.32
N GLU A 153 14.72 -11.07 14.41
CA GLU A 153 14.34 -10.67 15.76
C GLU A 153 14.73 -9.20 16.03
N ILE A 154 15.91 -8.75 15.60
CA ILE A 154 16.30 -7.33 15.70
C ILE A 154 15.32 -6.42 14.93
N ALA A 155 14.81 -6.86 13.78
CA ALA A 155 13.77 -6.11 13.05
C ALA A 155 12.44 -6.06 13.82
N ARG A 156 12.00 -7.17 14.42
CA ARG A 156 10.80 -7.21 15.30
C ARG A 156 10.92 -6.27 16.49
N TRP A 157 12.10 -6.20 17.14
CA TRP A 157 12.36 -5.24 18.21
C TRP A 157 12.38 -3.78 17.73
N HIS A 158 12.77 -3.52 16.48
CA HIS A 158 12.71 -2.17 15.90
C HIS A 158 11.28 -1.73 15.60
N MET A 159 10.42 -2.66 15.14
CA MET A 159 9.00 -2.41 14.86
C MET A 159 8.22 -1.91 16.10
N LEU A 160 8.68 -2.22 17.32
CA LEU A 160 8.01 -1.79 18.55
C LEU A 160 7.84 -0.25 18.67
N GLN A 161 8.69 0.56 18.03
CA GLN A 161 8.56 2.02 18.10
C GLN A 161 7.31 2.56 17.37
N PHE A 162 6.70 1.77 16.49
CA PHE A 162 5.48 2.14 15.76
C PHE A 162 4.21 1.86 16.57
N THR A 163 4.28 1.05 17.64
CA THR A 163 3.07 0.65 18.38
C THR A 163 2.67 1.71 19.40
N GLU A 164 1.37 1.82 19.65
CA GLU A 164 0.80 2.84 20.53
C GLU A 164 1.32 2.74 21.97
N GLU A 165 1.64 1.54 22.44
CA GLU A 165 2.10 1.24 23.80
C GLU A 165 3.49 1.82 24.08
N PHE A 166 4.38 1.79 23.09
CA PHE A 166 5.71 2.40 23.19
C PHE A 166 5.71 3.85 22.74
N ARG A 167 4.86 4.24 21.77
CA ARG A 167 4.61 5.65 21.43
C ARG A 167 4.10 6.43 22.65
N ASN A 168 3.12 5.94 23.38
CA ASN A 168 2.61 6.59 24.59
C ASN A 168 3.70 6.78 25.67
N LYS A 169 4.78 5.97 25.65
CA LYS A 169 5.95 6.18 26.52
C LYS A 169 6.98 7.14 25.93
N LEU A 170 7.13 7.22 24.61
CA LEU A 170 7.83 8.33 23.96
C LEU A 170 7.13 9.66 24.26
N ASP A 171 5.80 9.71 24.22
CA ASP A 171 4.98 10.91 24.46
C ASP A 171 5.14 11.46 25.88
N GLU A 172 5.10 10.59 26.89
CA GLU A 172 5.46 10.96 28.26
C GLU A 172 6.88 11.55 28.33
N SER A 173 7.83 10.96 27.59
CA SER A 173 9.26 11.29 27.63
C SER A 173 9.62 12.61 26.91
N ILE A 174 9.09 12.88 25.71
CA ILE A 174 9.39 14.11 24.94
C ILE A 174 8.92 15.39 25.62
N THR A 175 8.00 15.31 26.59
CA THR A 175 7.59 16.48 27.38
C THR A 175 8.66 16.97 28.38
N LYS A 176 9.79 16.26 28.52
CA LYS A 176 10.82 16.49 29.54
C LYS A 176 12.08 17.13 28.95
N TYR A 177 12.85 17.84 29.79
CA TYR A 177 14.19 18.34 29.44
C TYR A 177 15.27 17.26 29.65
N PRO A 178 16.44 17.33 28.98
CA PRO A 178 17.50 16.32 29.11
C PRO A 178 18.00 16.07 30.54
N LEU A 179 18.00 17.09 31.42
CA LEU A 179 18.34 16.93 32.84
C LEU A 179 17.27 16.16 33.64
N GLU A 180 16.00 16.20 33.21
CA GLU A 180 14.93 15.38 33.78
C GLU A 180 15.06 13.93 33.30
N ILE A 181 15.44 13.71 32.03
CA ILE A 181 15.76 12.39 31.48
C ILE A 181 16.97 11.76 32.19
N VAL A 182 18.06 12.51 32.38
CA VAL A 182 19.21 12.14 33.24
C VAL A 182 18.73 11.71 34.64
N SER A 183 17.86 12.51 35.25
CA SER A 183 17.31 12.24 36.58
C SER A 183 16.39 11.00 36.62
N GLU A 184 15.89 10.51 35.49
CA GLU A 184 15.15 9.24 35.40
C GLU A 184 16.08 8.06 35.09
N LEU A 185 17.08 8.26 34.24
CA LEU A 185 18.10 7.25 33.95
C LEU A 185 18.90 6.88 35.22
N GLN A 186 19.27 7.86 36.05
CA GLN A 186 19.86 7.62 37.37
C GLN A 186 19.00 6.71 38.26
N LYS A 187 17.66 6.83 38.20
CA LYS A 187 16.74 5.97 38.97
C LYS A 187 16.63 4.56 38.38
N THR A 188 16.78 4.41 37.06
CA THR A 188 16.79 3.10 36.37
C THR A 188 18.09 2.32 36.64
N LEU A 189 19.21 3.04 36.88
CA LEU A 189 20.56 2.52 37.08
C LEU A 189 20.96 2.34 38.58
N SER A 190 20.07 2.55 39.55
CA SER A 190 20.43 2.48 40.98
C SER A 190 19.23 2.17 41.91
N PRO A 191 19.43 1.64 43.14
CA PRO A 191 20.69 1.56 43.89
C PRO A 191 21.09 0.13 44.36
N ASN A 192 20.57 -0.94 43.76
CA ASN A 192 20.97 -2.32 44.08
C ASN A 192 21.97 -2.85 43.04
N ASN A 193 23.26 -2.56 43.23
CA ASN A 193 24.42 -3.06 42.47
C ASN A 193 24.59 -2.55 41.02
N GLY A 194 23.94 -1.43 40.66
CA GLY A 194 24.16 -0.75 39.38
C GLY A 194 23.65 -1.49 38.13
N LYS A 195 22.97 -2.63 38.30
CA LYS A 195 22.33 -3.32 37.18
C LYS A 195 21.14 -2.50 36.70
N LEU A 196 21.06 -2.29 35.38
CA LEU A 196 19.88 -1.78 34.69
C LEU A 196 18.68 -2.67 35.05
N THR A 197 17.72 -2.14 35.82
CA THR A 197 16.62 -2.94 36.42
C THR A 197 15.39 -3.06 35.53
N THR A 198 15.20 -2.06 34.67
CA THR A 198 14.14 -1.97 33.67
C THR A 198 14.83 -1.79 32.33
N PRO A 199 14.59 -2.65 31.32
CA PRO A 199 15.18 -2.45 30.01
C PRO A 199 14.72 -1.11 29.45
N VAL A 200 15.64 -0.34 28.88
CA VAL A 200 15.41 1.00 28.32
C VAL A 200 16.21 1.21 27.05
N THR A 201 15.68 2.03 26.14
CA THR A 201 16.43 2.71 25.08
C THR A 201 16.56 4.19 25.42
N LEU A 202 17.70 4.77 25.07
CA LEU A 202 17.92 6.22 25.11
C LEU A 202 17.94 6.73 23.66
N ASN A 203 16.93 7.52 23.31
CA ASN A 203 16.80 8.12 22.00
C ASN A 203 17.27 9.57 22.02
N LEU A 204 17.95 9.96 20.94
CA LEU A 204 18.47 11.31 20.69
C LEU A 204 17.80 11.86 19.44
N TYR A 205 17.36 13.12 19.49
CA TYR A 205 16.65 13.81 18.40
C TYR A 205 17.26 15.19 18.20
N SER A 206 17.62 15.52 16.96
CA SER A 206 18.18 16.82 16.54
C SER A 206 17.81 17.12 15.10
N SER A 207 18.07 18.34 14.61
CA SER A 207 17.98 18.66 13.17
C SER A 207 18.87 17.77 12.28
N ASN A 208 19.90 17.14 12.86
CA ASN A 208 20.77 16.18 12.15
C ASN A 208 20.13 14.80 11.93
N GLY A 209 18.99 14.52 12.58
CA GLY A 209 18.29 13.24 12.55
C GLY A 209 18.03 12.68 13.96
N ALA A 210 17.62 11.41 14.00
CA ALA A 210 17.33 10.68 15.23
C ALA A 210 18.20 9.42 15.35
N HIS A 211 18.54 9.04 16.58
CA HIS A 211 19.33 7.84 16.89
C HIS A 211 18.83 7.19 18.20
N SER A 212 19.17 5.92 18.40
CA SER A 212 18.78 5.13 19.58
C SER A 212 19.93 4.24 20.03
N VAL A 213 20.26 4.31 21.32
CA VAL A 213 21.39 3.63 21.96
C VAL A 213 20.99 2.99 23.30
N THR A 214 21.75 2.01 23.78
CA THR A 214 21.53 1.40 25.10
C THR A 214 22.38 2.11 26.16
N PRO A 215 21.80 2.74 27.19
CA PRO A 215 22.60 3.34 28.27
C PRO A 215 23.24 2.26 29.18
N ILE A 216 24.48 2.50 29.58
CA ILE A 216 25.35 1.58 30.35
C ILE A 216 25.56 2.12 31.76
N SER A 217 26.07 3.35 31.86
CA SER A 217 26.45 4.03 33.10
C SER A 217 26.11 5.52 32.98
N ILE A 218 26.04 6.20 34.13
CA ILE A 218 25.98 7.65 34.17
C ILE A 218 26.84 8.18 35.31
N GLU A 219 27.70 9.14 34.99
CA GLU A 219 28.61 9.80 35.94
C GLU A 219 28.24 11.28 36.10
N ASP A 220 28.41 11.80 37.32
CA ASP A 220 28.06 13.16 37.75
C ASP A 220 29.34 13.98 37.97
N PHE A 221 29.50 15.06 37.21
CA PHE A 221 30.64 15.97 37.25
C PHE A 221 30.21 17.42 37.50
N ASN A 222 31.14 18.24 37.98
CA ASN A 222 30.94 19.69 38.16
C ASN A 222 30.48 20.44 36.88
N SER A 223 30.66 19.87 35.69
CA SER A 223 30.24 20.41 34.40
C SER A 223 28.83 19.97 33.94
N GLY A 224 28.28 18.92 34.55
CA GLY A 224 27.11 18.18 34.08
C GLY A 224 27.37 16.67 34.13
N PHE A 225 26.62 15.91 33.36
CA PHE A 225 26.63 14.45 33.39
C PHE A 225 27.34 13.87 32.16
N VAL A 226 27.89 12.67 32.29
CA VAL A 226 28.30 11.84 31.15
C VAL A 226 27.49 10.55 31.21
N ILE A 227 26.77 10.25 30.13
CA ILE A 227 26.04 8.99 29.96
C ILE A 227 26.85 8.11 29.02
N ASP A 228 27.33 6.97 29.51
CA ASP A 228 27.95 5.96 28.64
C ASP A 228 26.88 5.09 28.01
N VAL A 229 27.10 4.73 26.75
CA VAL A 229 26.15 4.00 25.91
C VAL A 229 26.86 2.96 25.04
N TYR A 230 26.13 1.88 24.76
CA TYR A 230 26.42 0.97 23.66
C TYR A 230 25.69 1.47 22.40
N ASP A 231 26.46 1.73 21.34
CA ASP A 231 25.94 2.04 20.02
C ASP A 231 26.22 0.89 19.06
N SER A 232 25.16 0.30 18.50
CA SER A 232 25.22 -0.74 17.48
C SER A 232 25.96 -0.35 16.19
N ASN A 233 26.17 0.94 15.91
CA ASN A 233 27.04 1.40 14.83
C ASN A 233 28.54 1.19 15.15
N TRP A 234 28.90 1.07 16.43
CA TRP A 234 30.26 0.95 16.96
C TRP A 234 30.42 -0.23 17.96
N PRO A 235 30.22 -1.50 17.52
CA PRO A 235 30.33 -2.70 18.36
C PRO A 235 31.61 -2.77 19.19
N GLY A 236 31.48 -3.28 20.42
CA GLY A 236 32.62 -3.48 21.34
C GLY A 236 33.18 -2.19 21.95
N GLN A 237 32.63 -1.03 21.61
CA GLN A 237 33.10 0.26 22.12
C GLN A 237 32.09 0.86 23.09
N VAL A 238 32.60 1.47 24.16
CA VAL A 238 31.84 2.45 24.94
C VAL A 238 31.83 3.75 24.13
N ARG A 239 30.66 4.37 24.02
CA ARG A 239 30.47 5.75 23.56
C ARG A 239 29.86 6.57 24.69
N SER A 240 30.02 7.88 24.65
CA SER A 240 29.52 8.75 25.72
C SER A 240 28.74 9.94 25.16
N ILE A 241 27.69 10.34 25.87
CA ILE A 241 26.88 11.54 25.64
C ILE A 241 27.18 12.49 26.80
N GLU A 242 27.66 13.70 26.54
CA GLU A 242 27.84 14.71 27.59
C GLU A 242 26.55 15.54 27.70
N VAL A 243 25.99 15.66 28.91
CA VAL A 243 24.77 16.44 29.19
C VAL A 243 25.13 17.56 30.17
N SER A 244 25.31 18.76 29.64
CA SER A 244 25.81 19.90 30.41
C SER A 244 24.74 20.53 31.32
N ASN A 245 25.19 21.25 32.35
CA ASN A 245 24.34 21.83 33.41
C ASN A 245 23.23 22.83 32.95
N ASN A 246 23.17 23.21 31.68
CA ASN A 246 22.08 24.02 31.11
C ASN A 246 20.99 23.19 30.40
N GLY A 247 21.18 21.87 30.23
CA GLY A 247 20.28 20.99 29.47
C GLY A 247 20.58 20.87 27.97
N THR A 248 21.75 21.29 27.50
CA THR A 248 22.31 20.94 26.18
C THR A 248 23.09 19.63 26.29
N TRP A 249 22.87 18.70 25.35
CA TRP A 249 23.62 17.45 25.23
C TRP A 249 24.46 17.42 23.93
N THR A 250 25.56 16.66 23.94
CA THR A 250 26.43 16.42 22.77
C THR A 250 26.75 14.94 22.57
N TYR A 251 26.90 14.49 21.32
CA TYR A 251 27.20 13.10 20.97
C TYR A 251 27.97 12.95 19.65
N GLN A 252 29.07 12.19 19.64
CA GLN A 252 29.88 11.90 18.44
C GLN A 252 29.52 10.54 17.80
N GLY A 253 28.28 10.42 17.31
CA GLY A 253 27.81 9.21 16.61
C GLY A 253 28.41 9.01 15.22
N ALA A 254 28.69 10.10 14.50
CA ALA A 254 29.00 10.07 13.07
C ALA A 254 30.44 9.65 12.70
N HIS A 255 31.27 9.21 13.64
CA HIS A 255 32.71 9.02 13.41
C HIS A 255 33.34 7.89 14.22
N GLU A 256 34.34 7.19 13.64
CA GLU A 256 34.96 6.01 14.25
C GLU A 256 35.82 6.33 15.48
N ASN A 257 36.53 7.45 15.48
CA ASN A 257 37.12 8.02 16.70
C ASN A 257 36.04 8.80 17.48
N PRO A 258 35.69 8.43 18.73
CA PRO A 258 34.73 9.18 19.55
C PRO A 258 35.24 10.58 19.95
N GLU A 259 36.56 10.80 20.01
CA GLU A 259 37.17 12.11 20.31
C GLU A 259 37.16 13.07 19.11
N SER A 260 36.50 12.69 18.01
CA SER A 260 36.36 13.57 16.84
C SER A 260 35.50 14.79 17.15
N GLN A 261 35.70 15.85 16.38
CA GLN A 261 34.89 17.07 16.41
C GLN A 261 34.10 17.24 15.10
N ALA A 262 34.09 16.21 14.24
CA ALA A 262 33.47 16.23 12.93
C ALA A 262 32.17 15.41 12.95
N GLY A 263 31.04 16.10 12.83
CA GLY A 263 29.72 15.47 12.89
C GLY A 263 29.24 15.15 14.31
N ILE A 264 29.69 15.91 15.32
CA ILE A 264 29.04 15.95 16.63
C ILE A 264 27.58 16.41 16.44
N TRP A 265 26.65 15.69 17.07
CA TRP A 265 25.29 16.16 17.29
C TRP A 265 25.26 16.96 18.59
N GLU A 266 24.63 18.14 18.58
CA GLU A 266 24.36 18.97 19.75
C GLU A 266 22.89 19.37 19.68
N GLU A 267 22.14 19.23 20.78
CA GLU A 267 20.77 19.72 20.86
C GLU A 267 20.37 20.04 22.31
N SER A 268 19.29 20.79 22.49
CA SER A 268 18.79 21.21 23.80
C SER A 268 17.26 21.28 23.87
N GLY A 269 16.72 21.52 25.07
CA GLY A 269 15.27 21.71 25.23
C GLY A 269 14.47 20.40 25.22
N LYS A 270 13.14 20.53 25.29
CA LYS A 270 12.21 19.39 25.39
C LYS A 270 12.18 18.59 24.08
N GLY A 271 12.02 17.28 24.18
CA GLY A 271 11.92 16.37 23.03
C GLY A 271 13.24 16.00 22.37
N SER A 272 14.33 16.75 22.60
CA SER A 272 15.67 16.46 22.08
C SER A 272 16.28 15.14 22.57
N MET A 273 15.75 14.58 23.65
CA MET A 273 16.18 13.33 24.27
C MET A 273 14.98 12.63 24.90
N ALA A 274 14.87 11.31 24.74
CA ALA A 274 13.82 10.50 25.37
C ALA A 274 14.38 9.19 25.91
N LEU A 275 13.97 8.82 27.12
CA LEU A 275 14.17 7.49 27.69
C LEU A 275 12.85 6.71 27.54
N ILE A 276 12.90 5.52 26.94
CA ILE A 276 11.72 4.66 26.71
C ILE A 276 11.93 3.31 27.42
N PRO A 277 11.02 2.87 28.32
CA PRO A 277 11.08 1.55 28.92
C PRO A 277 10.60 0.46 27.95
N HIS A 278 11.40 -0.59 27.81
CA HIS A 278 11.20 -1.74 26.94
C HIS A 278 10.82 -3.02 27.70
N THR A 279 10.04 -2.87 28.77
CA THR A 279 9.46 -4.02 29.47
C THR A 279 8.51 -4.73 28.52
N VAL A 280 8.77 -6.02 28.24
CA VAL A 280 7.90 -6.89 27.45
C VAL A 280 6.46 -6.75 27.95
N GLN A 281 5.57 -6.30 27.08
CA GLN A 281 4.16 -6.10 27.39
C GLN A 281 3.37 -7.36 27.04
N ASN A 282 2.10 -7.44 27.48
CA ASN A 282 1.22 -8.53 27.07
C ASN A 282 0.87 -8.42 25.58
N ASP A 283 0.46 -9.53 24.96
CA ASP A 283 0.26 -9.71 23.51
C ASP A 283 -0.99 -9.00 22.92
N ASN A 284 -1.34 -7.81 23.45
CA ASN A 284 -2.53 -7.03 23.10
C ASN A 284 -2.13 -5.67 22.50
N PHE A 285 -1.35 -5.65 21.42
CA PHE A 285 -0.95 -4.40 20.78
C PHE A 285 -2.11 -3.76 20.02
N LYS A 286 -2.21 -2.43 20.09
CA LYS A 286 -3.20 -1.63 19.37
C LYS A 286 -2.81 -1.42 17.91
N CYS A 287 -3.76 -1.68 17.03
CA CYS A 287 -3.55 -1.69 15.59
C CYS A 287 -4.29 -0.51 14.94
N PHE A 288 -3.55 0.53 14.54
CA PHE A 288 -4.12 1.67 13.81
C PHE A 288 -4.37 1.37 12.33
N PHE A 289 -3.74 0.35 11.75
CA PHE A 289 -3.83 -0.01 10.33
C PHE A 289 -4.70 -1.26 10.07
N CYS A 290 -5.34 -1.82 11.10
CA CYS A 290 -6.14 -3.05 10.96
C CYS A 290 -7.49 -2.74 10.30
N GLU A 291 -7.72 -3.35 9.14
CA GLU A 291 -8.88 -3.11 8.28
C GLU A 291 -10.21 -3.64 8.83
N LYS A 292 -10.16 -4.50 9.86
CA LYS A 292 -11.31 -4.90 10.69
C LYS A 292 -10.92 -4.83 12.16
N THR A 293 -11.77 -4.20 12.97
CA THR A 293 -11.48 -3.96 14.38
C THR A 293 -12.60 -4.38 15.33
N SER A 294 -12.21 -4.94 16.47
CA SER A 294 -12.98 -4.90 17.72
C SER A 294 -12.43 -3.82 18.65
N ASP A 295 -13.17 -3.43 19.69
CA ASP A 295 -12.75 -2.43 20.69
C ASP A 295 -11.35 -2.72 21.30
N ASP A 296 -11.00 -4.00 21.46
CA ASP A 296 -9.69 -4.43 21.92
C ASP A 296 -8.56 -4.16 20.91
N LEU A 297 -8.83 -4.18 19.60
CA LEU A 297 -7.84 -4.01 18.53
C LEU A 297 -7.64 -2.57 18.04
N GLN A 298 -8.66 -1.71 18.17
CA GLN A 298 -8.60 -0.32 17.68
C GLN A 298 -7.43 0.47 18.30
N GLY A 299 -6.54 1.01 17.45
CA GLY A 299 -5.56 2.03 17.81
C GLY A 299 -6.05 3.46 17.60
N SER A 300 -5.32 4.43 18.15
CA SER A 300 -5.71 5.84 18.15
C SER A 300 -5.52 6.53 16.79
N GLY A 301 -6.62 6.85 16.12
CA GLY A 301 -6.65 7.80 15.00
C GLY A 301 -6.01 7.28 13.70
N SER A 302 -5.15 8.09 13.09
CA SER A 302 -4.42 7.72 11.87
C SER A 302 -2.97 8.21 11.88
N VAL A 303 -2.13 7.57 11.08
CA VAL A 303 -0.71 7.91 10.92
C VAL A 303 -0.42 8.35 9.49
N LEU A 304 0.48 9.32 9.36
CA LEU A 304 1.18 9.69 8.12
C LEU A 304 2.66 9.38 8.31
N ILE A 305 3.26 8.62 7.40
CA ILE A 305 4.68 8.24 7.41
C ILE A 305 5.31 8.71 6.10
N LEU A 306 6.18 9.70 6.19
CA LEU A 306 6.90 10.30 5.06
C LEU A 306 8.38 9.87 5.07
N ASN A 307 8.80 9.21 4.00
CA ASN A 307 10.18 8.86 3.71
C ASN A 307 10.64 9.66 2.48
N THR A 308 11.72 10.43 2.58
CA THR A 308 12.32 11.19 1.44
C THR A 308 13.83 11.09 1.43
N ASP A 309 14.44 11.34 0.27
CA ASP A 309 15.90 11.36 0.10
C ASP A 309 16.60 12.36 1.03
N SER A 310 15.94 13.49 1.32
CA SER A 310 16.49 14.62 2.05
C SER A 310 15.47 15.18 3.05
N ASN A 311 15.35 14.53 4.22
CA ASN A 311 14.47 14.97 5.30
C ASN A 311 14.87 16.33 5.90
N GLN A 312 16.16 16.68 5.78
CA GLN A 312 16.71 18.00 6.15
C GLN A 312 16.35 19.12 5.18
N GLU A 313 15.79 18.79 4.01
CA GLU A 313 15.40 19.76 3.00
C GLU A 313 13.89 19.69 2.66
N THR A 314 13.15 18.75 3.23
CA THR A 314 11.70 18.57 2.99
C THR A 314 10.88 19.05 4.18
N THR A 315 9.88 19.90 3.93
CA THR A 315 8.81 20.25 4.88
C THR A 315 7.53 19.51 4.49
N ILE A 316 6.84 18.94 5.48
CA ILE A 316 5.46 18.45 5.33
C ILE A 316 4.52 19.31 6.15
N THR A 317 3.45 19.76 5.52
CA THR A 317 2.36 20.52 6.14
C THR A 317 1.09 19.66 6.09
N VAL A 318 0.41 19.52 7.23
CA VAL A 318 -0.89 18.84 7.33
C VAL A 318 -1.90 19.80 7.94
N SER A 319 -2.99 20.09 7.23
CA SER A 319 -3.99 21.08 7.65
C SER A 319 -5.37 20.44 7.78
N ASP A 320 -6.08 20.73 8.87
CA ASP A 320 -7.43 20.21 9.13
C ASP A 320 -8.55 21.08 8.52
N GLU A 321 -9.78 20.58 8.64
CA GLU A 321 -11.04 21.25 8.28
C GLU A 321 -11.31 22.60 8.99
N TYR A 322 -10.50 22.99 9.98
CA TYR A 322 -10.58 24.24 10.75
C TYR A 322 -9.41 25.20 10.49
N GLU A 323 -8.56 24.92 9.49
CA GLU A 323 -7.31 25.63 9.16
C GLU A 323 -6.18 25.45 10.22
N ASN A 324 -6.37 24.63 11.25
CA ASN A 324 -5.28 24.27 12.16
C ASN A 324 -4.27 23.42 11.40
N SER A 325 -2.97 23.70 11.58
CA SER A 325 -1.93 23.08 10.77
C SER A 325 -0.76 22.56 11.59
N ILE A 326 -0.27 21.37 11.21
CA ILE A 326 1.02 20.82 11.59
C ILE A 326 2.00 21.22 10.49
N ILE A 327 3.13 21.84 10.85
CA ILE A 327 4.22 22.17 9.91
C ILE A 327 5.49 21.53 10.45
N PHE A 328 5.95 20.47 9.78
CA PHE A 328 7.10 19.66 10.23
C PHE A 328 8.28 19.86 9.26
N GLY A 329 9.01 20.95 9.48
CA GLY A 329 10.20 21.31 8.72
C GLY A 329 11.46 20.55 9.16
N PRO A 330 12.66 20.99 8.72
CA PRO A 330 13.93 20.39 9.13
C PRO A 330 14.30 20.65 10.59
N ASP A 331 14.22 21.91 11.03
CA ASP A 331 14.71 22.35 12.34
C ASP A 331 13.65 22.33 13.44
N SER A 332 12.37 22.22 13.10
CA SER A 332 11.27 22.25 14.08
C SER A 332 9.94 21.72 13.54
N SER A 333 9.09 21.29 14.47
CA SER A 333 7.68 20.98 14.27
C SER A 333 6.80 22.01 14.96
N ASN A 334 5.93 22.69 14.22
CA ASN A 334 4.79 23.42 14.78
C ASN A 334 3.55 22.51 14.73
N ILE A 335 2.79 22.42 15.82
CA ILE A 335 1.61 21.54 15.94
C ILE A 335 0.42 22.41 16.35
N GLY A 336 -0.43 22.77 15.38
CA GLY A 336 -1.67 23.52 15.61
C GLY A 336 -2.91 22.66 15.84
N ILE A 337 -2.92 21.41 15.35
CA ILE A 337 -4.03 20.46 15.55
C ILE A 337 -3.95 19.93 16.99
N GLU A 338 -5.06 19.98 17.75
CA GLU A 338 -5.12 19.47 19.12
C GLU A 338 -4.84 17.96 19.15
N ASP A 339 -4.16 17.51 20.20
CA ASP A 339 -3.67 16.14 20.43
C ASP A 339 -2.93 15.38 19.30
N ALA A 340 -2.67 15.99 18.15
CA ALA A 340 -1.74 15.46 17.15
C ALA A 340 -0.29 15.42 17.66
N LYS A 341 0.57 14.63 17.00
CA LYS A 341 1.97 14.37 17.40
C LYS A 341 2.89 14.22 16.18
N THR A 342 4.18 14.55 16.34
CA THR A 342 5.20 14.46 15.27
C THR A 342 6.52 13.89 15.79
N TYR A 343 7.16 12.99 15.04
CA TYR A 343 8.42 12.32 15.42
C TYR A 343 9.34 12.11 14.22
N ILE A 344 10.65 12.04 14.47
CA ILE A 344 11.66 11.52 13.53
C ILE A 344 12.07 10.14 14.03
N MET A 345 11.95 9.07 13.23
CA MET A 345 12.36 7.73 13.68
C MET A 345 13.90 7.52 13.61
N PRO A 346 14.52 6.90 14.63
CA PRO A 346 15.95 6.57 14.64
C PRO A 346 16.46 5.65 13.51
N GLY A 347 17.50 6.09 12.79
CA GLY A 347 18.06 5.39 11.62
C GLY A 347 19.59 5.16 11.66
N VAL A 348 20.14 4.56 10.59
CA VAL A 348 21.60 4.28 10.40
C VAL A 348 22.43 5.53 10.15
N THR A 349 21.86 6.58 9.53
CA THR A 349 22.64 7.65 8.90
C THR A 349 22.10 9.05 9.18
N PHE A 350 23.05 9.97 9.31
CA PHE A 350 22.85 11.42 9.37
C PHE A 350 21.93 11.88 8.23
N GLY A 351 20.92 12.71 8.53
CA GLY A 351 19.98 13.27 7.54
C GLY A 351 18.88 12.34 7.03
N HIS A 352 19.02 11.01 7.16
CA HIS A 352 18.03 10.02 6.71
C HIS A 352 17.13 9.57 7.88
N GLY A 353 16.31 10.49 8.36
CA GLY A 353 15.18 10.17 9.25
C GLY A 353 13.96 9.68 8.46
N VAL A 354 12.91 9.32 9.19
CA VAL A 354 11.56 9.18 8.62
C VAL A 354 10.61 10.02 9.47
N LYS A 355 9.88 10.93 8.84
CA LYS A 355 8.93 11.83 9.50
C LYS A 355 7.61 11.11 9.70
N VAL A 356 7.19 10.98 10.96
CA VAL A 356 5.91 10.38 11.33
C VAL A 356 5.03 11.43 11.99
N ILE A 357 3.78 11.52 11.54
CA ILE A 357 2.74 12.38 12.12
C ILE A 357 1.58 11.46 12.53
N TYR A 358 1.08 11.61 13.74
CA TYR A 358 -0.14 10.96 14.18
C TYR A 358 -1.24 12.02 14.34
N LEU A 359 -2.38 11.77 13.70
CA LEU A 359 -3.59 12.59 13.78
C LEU A 359 -4.60 11.87 14.70
N PRO A 360 -5.29 12.59 15.59
CA PRO A 360 -6.25 11.98 16.51
C PRO A 360 -7.54 11.54 15.79
N PRO A 361 -8.39 10.69 16.42
CA PRO A 361 -9.59 10.13 15.79
C PRO A 361 -10.59 11.15 15.23
N GLU A 362 -10.62 12.36 15.76
CA GLU A 362 -11.51 13.45 15.35
C GLU A 362 -11.08 14.21 14.09
N THR A 363 -9.85 14.02 13.60
CA THR A 363 -9.38 14.66 12.35
C THR A 363 -9.96 13.95 11.12
N SER A 364 -11.22 14.26 10.80
CA SER A 364 -12.00 13.58 9.75
C SER A 364 -11.70 14.07 8.33
N GLU A 365 -11.45 15.37 8.16
CA GLU A 365 -11.04 15.97 6.89
C GLU A 365 -9.72 16.74 7.06
N PHE A 366 -8.74 16.39 6.22
CA PHE A 366 -7.42 17.03 6.23
C PHE A 366 -6.78 17.03 4.83
N THR A 367 -5.78 17.89 4.66
CA THR A 367 -4.93 17.96 3.47
C THR A 367 -3.46 17.82 3.84
N VAL A 368 -2.64 17.35 2.89
CA VAL A 368 -1.18 17.25 3.05
C VAL A 368 -0.51 17.95 1.88
N SER A 369 0.45 18.82 2.19
CA SER A 369 1.33 19.48 1.23
C SER A 369 2.80 19.18 1.52
N LEU A 370 3.61 19.08 0.47
CA LEU A 370 5.07 18.93 0.56
C LEU A 370 5.78 20.11 -0.10
N GLU A 371 6.82 20.60 0.56
CA GLU A 371 7.72 21.66 0.06
C GLU A 371 9.17 21.20 0.21
N THR A 372 10.07 21.64 -0.67
CA THR A 372 11.51 21.46 -0.45
C THR A 372 12.33 22.72 -0.75
N ASN A 373 13.38 22.93 0.06
CA ASN A 373 14.40 23.96 -0.15
C ASN A 373 15.68 23.40 -0.82
N SER A 374 15.66 22.13 -1.24
CA SER A 374 16.79 21.48 -1.90
C SER A 374 17.08 22.10 -3.28
N LYS A 375 18.23 21.75 -3.85
CA LYS A 375 18.66 22.23 -5.18
C LYS A 375 18.27 21.30 -6.34
N SER A 376 17.82 20.11 -6.00
CA SER A 376 17.22 19.11 -6.90
C SER A 376 15.85 18.74 -6.37
N ASP A 377 15.04 18.11 -7.23
CA ASP A 377 13.81 17.46 -6.78
C ASP A 377 14.19 16.25 -5.89
N ASN A 378 13.39 15.98 -4.85
CA ASN A 378 13.62 14.86 -3.93
C ASN A 378 12.56 13.79 -4.14
N GLU A 379 12.92 12.50 -4.26
CA GLU A 379 11.92 11.43 -4.25
C GLU A 379 11.27 11.34 -2.86
N PHE A 380 9.97 11.04 -2.85
CA PHE A 380 9.22 10.78 -1.63
C PHE A 380 8.31 9.56 -1.76
N THR A 381 8.05 8.94 -0.61
CA THR A 381 6.90 8.06 -0.41
C THR A 381 6.16 8.49 0.85
N LEU A 382 4.86 8.73 0.72
CA LEU A 382 3.95 9.06 1.83
C LEU A 382 2.94 7.93 2.01
N LEU A 383 2.95 7.31 3.17
CA LEU A 383 1.92 6.38 3.63
C LEU A 383 0.92 7.14 4.53
N HIS A 384 -0.37 6.92 4.31
CA HIS A 384 -1.46 7.15 5.26
C HIS A 384 -2.11 5.82 5.63
N SER A 385 -2.42 5.60 6.91
CA SER A 385 -3.28 4.50 7.36
C SER A 385 -3.93 4.86 8.69
N GLY A 386 -5.13 4.36 8.96
CA GLY A 386 -5.88 4.64 10.19
C GLY A 386 -7.10 3.73 10.31
N ASN A 387 -7.72 3.67 11.50
CA ASN A 387 -8.82 2.75 11.76
C ASN A 387 -10.00 3.00 10.79
N GLY A 388 -10.35 1.99 9.99
CA GLY A 388 -11.38 2.07 8.96
C GLY A 388 -11.02 2.89 7.72
N ASN A 389 -9.83 3.51 7.67
CA ASN A 389 -9.34 4.26 6.51
C ASN A 389 -8.61 3.33 5.53
N PRO A 390 -8.78 3.51 4.20
CA PRO A 390 -7.97 2.78 3.22
C PRO A 390 -6.50 3.12 3.43
N THR A 391 -5.68 2.09 3.57
CA THR A 391 -4.23 2.26 3.58
C THR A 391 -3.78 2.81 2.23
N THR A 392 -3.26 4.03 2.23
CA THR A 392 -3.04 4.87 1.05
C THR A 392 -1.57 5.24 0.95
N THR A 393 -0.90 4.83 -0.13
CA THR A 393 0.51 5.16 -0.43
C THR A 393 0.59 6.05 -1.65
N LEU A 394 1.29 7.18 -1.54
CA LEU A 394 1.68 8.06 -2.64
C LEU A 394 3.18 7.96 -2.88
N LYS A 395 3.62 7.94 -4.14
CA LYS A 395 5.03 8.11 -4.52
C LYS A 395 5.19 9.22 -5.53
N GLY A 396 6.32 9.92 -5.48
CA GLY A 396 6.49 11.12 -6.27
C GLY A 396 7.82 11.83 -6.06
N THR A 397 7.90 13.04 -6.60
CA THR A 397 9.05 13.95 -6.49
C THR A 397 8.59 15.31 -5.97
N VAL A 398 9.17 15.79 -4.86
CA VAL A 398 8.93 17.16 -4.37
C VAL A 398 9.77 18.12 -5.20
N PRO A 399 9.17 19.06 -5.96
CA PRO A 399 9.90 19.89 -6.92
C PRO A 399 10.66 21.04 -6.23
N ASN A 400 11.83 21.39 -6.77
CA ASN A 400 12.62 22.53 -6.28
C ASN A 400 11.98 23.89 -6.67
N ILE A 401 11.28 24.48 -5.70
CA ILE A 401 10.60 25.79 -5.80
C ILE A 401 11.60 26.93 -6.14
N THR A 402 12.87 26.80 -5.78
CA THR A 402 13.89 27.87 -5.87
C THR A 402 14.34 28.22 -7.31
N ILE A 403 13.81 27.56 -8.34
CA ILE A 403 14.26 27.71 -9.74
C ILE A 403 13.18 28.32 -10.67
N GLN A 404 11.93 28.48 -10.20
CA GLN A 404 10.80 28.79 -11.09
C GLN A 404 9.99 30.03 -10.64
N ASP A 405 10.28 31.19 -11.26
CA ASP A 405 9.49 32.43 -11.11
C ASP A 405 8.09 32.38 -11.78
N ASP A 406 7.74 31.28 -12.47
CA ASP A 406 6.60 31.18 -13.41
C ASP A 406 5.42 30.28 -12.95
N PHE A 407 5.47 29.66 -11.76
CA PHE A 407 4.38 28.78 -11.29
C PHE A 407 3.29 29.55 -10.52
N GLU A 408 2.21 29.91 -11.22
CA GLU A 408 0.93 30.20 -10.57
C GLU A 408 0.22 28.89 -10.19
N GLU A 409 0.09 28.65 -8.87
CA GLU A 409 -0.98 27.95 -8.13
C GLU A 409 -0.46 27.01 -7.02
N ASP A 410 -1.02 27.12 -5.81
CA ASP A 410 -0.71 26.27 -4.64
C ASP A 410 -1.06 24.77 -4.85
N ARG A 411 -1.66 24.40 -5.98
CA ARG A 411 -2.19 23.06 -6.26
C ARG A 411 -1.11 21.99 -6.42
N ASP A 412 0.03 22.32 -7.03
CA ASP A 412 1.12 21.34 -7.19
C ASP A 412 1.80 20.98 -5.86
N LEU A 413 1.67 21.81 -4.80
CA LEU A 413 2.19 21.48 -3.46
C LEU A 413 1.26 20.55 -2.66
N GLN A 414 -0.06 20.64 -2.86
CA GLN A 414 -1.06 19.83 -2.16
C GLN A 414 -1.18 18.43 -2.79
N ILE A 415 -0.39 17.49 -2.29
CA ILE A 415 -0.33 16.12 -2.82
C ILE A 415 -1.50 15.23 -2.42
N LEU A 416 -2.21 15.55 -1.33
CA LEU A 416 -3.28 14.71 -0.78
C LEU A 416 -4.38 15.56 -0.13
N LYS A 417 -5.62 15.14 -0.35
CA LYS A 417 -6.77 15.45 0.51
C LYS A 417 -7.51 14.16 0.87
N ILE A 418 -7.85 14.01 2.15
CA ILE A 418 -8.68 12.92 2.66
C ILE A 418 -9.88 13.51 3.40
N LYS A 419 -11.03 12.87 3.24
CA LYS A 419 -12.25 13.13 3.99
C LYS A 419 -12.92 11.79 4.33
N SER A 420 -13.00 11.45 5.61
CA SER A 420 -13.74 10.29 6.10
C SER A 420 -15.04 10.71 6.79
N SER A 421 -16.00 9.79 6.89
CA SER A 421 -17.20 9.98 7.72
C SER A 421 -17.59 8.73 8.50
N SER A 422 -18.34 8.94 9.59
CA SER A 422 -18.67 7.93 10.62
C SER A 422 -19.58 6.77 10.16
N ASN A 423 -19.93 6.74 8.87
CA ASN A 423 -20.63 5.66 8.20
C ASN A 423 -19.71 4.76 7.34
N GLY A 424 -18.39 5.01 7.35
CA GLY A 424 -17.41 4.24 6.56
C GLY A 424 -17.23 4.73 5.12
N ASP A 425 -17.77 5.90 4.76
CA ASP A 425 -17.53 6.53 3.45
C ASP A 425 -16.24 7.36 3.52
N ILE A 426 -15.34 7.20 2.55
CA ILE A 426 -14.02 7.85 2.54
C ILE A 426 -13.64 8.30 1.14
N GLN A 427 -13.41 9.60 1.03
CA GLN A 427 -13.08 10.31 -0.21
C GLN A 427 -11.61 10.73 -0.19
N THR A 428 -10.90 10.46 -1.28
CA THR A 428 -9.50 10.84 -1.47
C THR A 428 -9.33 11.61 -2.77
N VAL A 429 -8.55 12.69 -2.73
CA VAL A 429 -8.18 13.46 -3.92
C VAL A 429 -6.67 13.63 -3.95
N VAL A 430 -6.07 13.33 -5.10
CA VAL A 430 -4.66 13.54 -5.41
C VAL A 430 -4.60 14.35 -6.70
N ALA A 431 -4.29 15.64 -6.58
CA ALA A 431 -4.43 16.65 -7.63
C ALA A 431 -3.12 17.42 -7.91
N SER A 432 -1.98 16.79 -7.66
CA SER A 432 -0.64 17.35 -7.83
C SER A 432 0.19 16.51 -8.80
N LYS A 433 0.93 17.18 -9.68
CA LYS A 433 1.87 16.57 -10.64
C LYS A 433 3.09 15.95 -9.96
N SER A 434 3.32 16.29 -8.69
CA SER A 434 4.38 15.72 -7.88
C SER A 434 4.15 14.24 -7.57
N VAL A 435 2.92 13.71 -7.70
CA VAL A 435 2.59 12.29 -7.46
C VAL A 435 2.51 11.51 -8.76
N THR A 436 3.26 10.40 -8.86
CA THR A 436 3.32 9.53 -10.06
C THR A 436 2.80 8.11 -9.83
N GLU A 437 2.65 7.68 -8.57
CA GLU A 437 1.93 6.47 -8.16
C GLU A 437 1.00 6.80 -6.97
N VAL A 438 -0.27 6.42 -7.09
CA VAL A 438 -1.22 6.32 -5.98
C VAL A 438 -1.59 4.84 -5.85
N ARG A 439 -1.49 4.31 -4.64
CA ARG A 439 -2.02 3.00 -4.28
C ARG A 439 -2.90 3.14 -3.06
N GLN A 440 -4.08 2.53 -3.10
CA GLN A 440 -5.08 2.69 -2.05
C GLN A 440 -5.86 1.39 -1.87
N SER A 441 -5.75 0.80 -0.68
CA SER A 441 -6.22 -0.56 -0.43
C SER A 441 -6.95 -0.64 0.92
N THR A 442 -8.02 -1.43 0.95
CA THR A 442 -8.83 -1.68 2.16
C THR A 442 -8.79 -3.17 2.53
N SER A 443 -9.68 -3.62 3.41
CA SER A 443 -10.04 -5.04 3.55
C SER A 443 -10.74 -5.64 2.32
N LEU A 444 -11.44 -4.83 1.50
CA LEU A 444 -12.42 -5.32 0.51
C LEU A 444 -12.18 -4.84 -0.94
N SER A 445 -11.22 -3.97 -1.20
CA SER A 445 -10.93 -3.45 -2.55
C SER A 445 -9.53 -2.82 -2.61
N SER A 446 -8.99 -2.66 -3.83
CA SER A 446 -7.77 -1.90 -4.05
C SER A 446 -7.82 -1.08 -5.33
N ALA A 447 -7.21 0.10 -5.31
CA ALA A 447 -6.98 0.96 -6.46
C ALA A 447 -5.48 1.22 -6.62
N LEU A 448 -4.94 0.95 -7.81
CA LEU A 448 -3.60 1.34 -8.22
C LEU A 448 -3.71 2.28 -9.42
N TYR A 449 -3.08 3.44 -9.31
CA TYR A 449 -2.98 4.44 -10.36
C TYR A 449 -1.53 4.87 -10.52
N GLN A 450 -1.04 4.90 -11.76
CA GLN A 450 0.27 5.44 -12.12
C GLN A 450 0.14 6.25 -13.41
N SER A 451 0.72 7.45 -13.44
CA SER A 451 0.73 8.32 -14.63
C SER A 451 1.98 9.20 -14.69
N ASP A 452 2.27 9.73 -15.88
CA ASP A 452 3.31 10.74 -16.16
C ASP A 452 2.70 11.95 -16.90
N LYS A 453 1.44 12.26 -16.60
CA LYS A 453 0.62 13.30 -17.25
C LYS A 453 -0.01 14.22 -16.20
N ASP A 454 -0.58 15.34 -16.63
CA ASP A 454 -1.42 16.21 -15.81
C ASP A 454 -2.80 15.55 -15.50
N GLU A 455 -2.81 14.42 -14.80
CA GLU A 455 -3.98 13.61 -14.45
C GLU A 455 -4.24 13.63 -12.92
N GLN A 456 -5.47 13.96 -12.51
CA GLN A 456 -5.95 13.96 -11.12
C GLN A 456 -6.64 12.63 -10.80
N TYR A 457 -6.27 12.02 -9.67
CA TYR A 457 -6.93 10.84 -9.11
C TYR A 457 -7.95 11.27 -8.04
N GLU A 458 -9.17 10.75 -8.16
CA GLU A 458 -10.21 10.82 -7.13
C GLU A 458 -10.73 9.42 -6.82
N SER A 459 -11.03 9.15 -5.56
CA SER A 459 -11.70 7.92 -5.13
C SER A 459 -12.76 8.21 -4.06
N ASP A 460 -13.74 7.30 -3.99
CA ASP A 460 -14.76 7.23 -2.97
C ASP A 460 -14.94 5.75 -2.61
N PHE A 461 -14.66 5.37 -1.37
CA PHE A 461 -14.81 4.01 -0.85
C PHE A 461 -15.96 4.01 0.16
N ASN A 462 -16.95 3.13 -0.02
CA ASN A 462 -18.07 2.94 0.90
C ASN A 462 -17.88 1.65 1.69
N ASN A 463 -17.65 1.75 3.01
CA ASN A 463 -17.44 0.62 3.92
C ASN A 463 -16.37 -0.37 3.41
N GLY A 464 -15.31 0.16 2.80
CA GLY A 464 -14.20 -0.60 2.23
C GLY A 464 -14.35 -1.01 0.76
N ILE A 465 -15.54 -0.96 0.17
CA ILE A 465 -15.77 -1.29 -1.25
C ILE A 465 -15.62 -0.01 -2.10
N ILE A 466 -15.03 -0.10 -3.29
CA ILE A 466 -14.99 1.02 -4.25
C ILE A 466 -16.41 1.47 -4.60
N ASN A 467 -16.77 2.72 -4.32
CA ASN A 467 -17.97 3.37 -4.85
C ASN A 467 -17.66 4.12 -6.15
N GLU A 468 -16.51 4.78 -6.25
CA GLU A 468 -15.96 5.35 -7.49
C GLU A 468 -14.42 5.39 -7.42
N VAL A 469 -13.76 5.24 -8.57
CA VAL A 469 -12.38 5.71 -8.78
C VAL A 469 -12.34 6.38 -10.15
N LYS A 470 -11.94 7.65 -10.19
CA LYS A 470 -12.11 8.55 -11.33
C LYS A 470 -10.79 9.29 -11.62
N ILE A 471 -10.32 9.20 -12.86
CA ILE A 471 -9.13 9.89 -13.37
C ILE A 471 -9.58 11.02 -14.30
N THR A 472 -9.09 12.23 -14.04
CA THR A 472 -9.51 13.46 -14.74
C THR A 472 -8.30 14.21 -15.28
N ASP A 473 -8.36 14.73 -16.52
CA ASP A 473 -7.33 15.65 -17.01
C ASP A 473 -7.43 17.00 -16.24
N ILE A 474 -6.33 17.45 -15.63
CA ILE A 474 -6.29 18.64 -14.78
C ILE A 474 -6.51 19.94 -15.58
N LYS A 475 -6.18 19.96 -16.87
CA LYS A 475 -6.24 21.13 -17.75
C LYS A 475 -7.61 21.29 -18.40
N THR A 476 -8.29 20.20 -18.75
CA THR A 476 -9.62 20.23 -19.40
C THR A 476 -10.78 20.00 -18.42
N GLY A 477 -10.53 19.30 -17.30
CA GLY A 477 -11.58 18.80 -16.41
C GLY A 477 -12.35 17.60 -16.97
N GLU A 478 -11.84 16.95 -18.02
CA GLU A 478 -12.49 15.82 -18.69
C GLU A 478 -12.16 14.49 -18.01
N ILE A 479 -13.17 13.63 -17.82
CA ILE A 479 -13.00 12.31 -17.20
C ILE A 479 -12.40 11.35 -18.23
N ILE A 480 -11.16 10.92 -17.98
CA ILE A 480 -10.43 9.98 -18.84
C ILE A 480 -10.91 8.55 -18.55
N ASP A 481 -10.99 8.20 -17.27
CA ASP A 481 -11.32 6.87 -16.76
C ASP A 481 -12.21 7.01 -15.51
N SER A 482 -13.19 6.13 -15.37
CA SER A 482 -14.06 6.03 -14.18
C SER A 482 -14.46 4.57 -13.98
N PHE A 483 -14.53 4.14 -12.72
CA PHE A 483 -15.04 2.83 -12.33
C PHE A 483 -16.51 2.67 -12.76
N ASN A 484 -17.38 3.60 -12.34
CA ASN A 484 -18.81 3.50 -12.65
C ASN A 484 -19.09 3.63 -14.15
N SER A 485 -18.41 4.55 -14.85
CA SER A 485 -18.57 4.67 -16.31
C SER A 485 -18.14 3.40 -17.04
N SER A 486 -17.08 2.72 -16.58
CA SER A 486 -16.61 1.47 -17.19
C SER A 486 -17.57 0.32 -16.89
N MET A 487 -18.15 0.27 -15.69
CA MET A 487 -19.16 -0.73 -15.30
C MET A 487 -20.48 -0.54 -16.06
N ASP A 488 -21.00 0.68 -16.15
CA ASP A 488 -22.23 0.95 -16.91
C ASP A 488 -22.04 0.79 -18.43
N ASP A 489 -20.83 0.97 -18.96
CA ASP A 489 -20.55 0.74 -20.39
C ASP A 489 -20.64 -0.74 -20.80
N ILE A 490 -20.43 -1.68 -19.87
CA ILE A 490 -20.39 -3.14 -20.12
C ILE A 490 -21.50 -3.94 -19.43
N ASP A 491 -22.27 -3.33 -18.52
CA ASP A 491 -23.40 -3.97 -17.84
C ASP A 491 -24.52 -4.31 -18.84
N VAL A 492 -24.79 -5.62 -18.96
CA VAL A 492 -25.68 -6.23 -19.96
C VAL A 492 -26.55 -7.34 -19.35
N PRO A 493 -27.76 -7.58 -19.90
CA PRO A 493 -28.57 -8.76 -19.55
C PRO A 493 -27.77 -10.07 -19.61
N LEU A 494 -28.10 -11.02 -18.72
CA LEU A 494 -27.46 -12.34 -18.56
C LEU A 494 -25.99 -12.35 -18.10
N ARG A 495 -25.27 -11.22 -18.17
CA ARG A 495 -23.85 -11.09 -17.81
C ARG A 495 -23.54 -9.81 -16.99
N SER A 496 -24.54 -9.24 -16.31
CA SER A 496 -24.35 -8.12 -15.37
C SER A 496 -23.30 -8.44 -14.32
N ILE A 497 -22.31 -7.56 -14.21
CA ILE A 497 -21.21 -7.65 -13.25
C ILE A 497 -21.60 -6.81 -12.04
N LYS A 498 -21.44 -7.35 -10.83
CA LYS A 498 -21.77 -6.63 -9.59
C LYS A 498 -20.54 -5.98 -8.99
N ASN A 499 -20.77 -4.86 -8.30
CA ASN A 499 -19.81 -4.31 -7.34
C ASN A 499 -19.92 -5.11 -6.01
N GLU A 500 -18.90 -5.90 -5.68
CA GLU A 500 -18.82 -6.77 -4.49
C GLU A 500 -17.38 -6.77 -3.92
N ASP A 501 -17.18 -7.34 -2.73
CA ASP A 501 -15.88 -7.48 -2.04
C ASP A 501 -14.82 -8.21 -2.91
N GLY A 502 -13.65 -7.58 -3.09
CA GLY A 502 -12.44 -8.12 -3.71
C GLY A 502 -12.00 -7.46 -5.02
N ILE A 503 -12.61 -6.32 -5.40
CA ILE A 503 -12.37 -5.65 -6.68
C ILE A 503 -11.02 -4.89 -6.71
N GLN A 504 -10.33 -4.96 -7.86
CA GLN A 504 -9.10 -4.22 -8.11
C GLN A 504 -9.25 -3.26 -9.30
N PHE A 505 -9.14 -1.95 -9.06
CA PHE A 505 -8.98 -0.93 -10.10
C PHE A 505 -7.50 -0.74 -10.40
N ILE A 506 -7.07 -0.82 -11.66
CA ILE A 506 -5.66 -0.74 -12.06
C ILE A 506 -5.50 0.16 -13.30
N LYS A 507 -4.87 1.32 -13.11
CA LYS A 507 -4.42 2.23 -14.17
C LYS A 507 -2.90 2.33 -14.11
N SER A 508 -2.21 1.96 -15.19
CA SER A 508 -0.76 2.10 -15.30
C SER A 508 -0.38 3.05 -16.44
N LYS A 509 0.79 3.69 -16.34
CA LYS A 509 1.27 4.80 -17.19
C LYS A 509 0.95 4.67 -18.68
N ASP A 510 1.34 3.54 -19.28
CA ASP A 510 1.15 3.23 -20.70
C ASP A 510 0.01 2.21 -20.97
N GLN A 511 -0.84 1.90 -19.99
CA GLN A 511 -1.86 0.85 -20.12
C GLN A 511 -3.30 1.37 -20.14
N ALA A 512 -4.12 0.57 -20.82
CA ALA A 512 -5.55 0.44 -20.59
C ALA A 512 -5.87 0.41 -19.08
N LEU A 513 -6.96 1.09 -18.68
CA LEU A 513 -7.59 0.81 -17.39
C LEU A 513 -7.98 -0.68 -17.35
N ARG A 514 -7.70 -1.34 -16.23
CA ARG A 514 -8.21 -2.68 -15.93
C ARG A 514 -9.03 -2.67 -14.64
N LEU A 515 -10.10 -3.46 -14.63
CA LEU A 515 -10.85 -3.81 -13.42
C LEU A 515 -10.83 -5.33 -13.26
N LYS A 516 -10.45 -5.84 -12.09
CA LYS A 516 -10.47 -7.28 -11.79
C LYS A 516 -11.46 -7.59 -10.69
N PHE A 517 -12.14 -8.73 -10.84
CA PHE A 517 -13.22 -9.17 -9.97
C PHE A 517 -12.88 -10.50 -9.28
N PRO A 518 -13.49 -10.78 -8.11
CA PRO A 518 -13.11 -11.91 -7.26
C PRO A 518 -13.57 -13.26 -7.84
N ASP A 519 -14.57 -13.23 -8.73
CA ASP A 519 -15.05 -14.41 -9.47
C ASP A 519 -14.09 -14.85 -10.57
N GLY A 520 -13.08 -14.03 -10.89
CA GLY A 520 -12.13 -14.25 -11.98
C GLY A 520 -12.38 -13.39 -13.23
N THR A 521 -13.38 -12.52 -13.24
CA THR A 521 -13.66 -11.63 -14.38
C THR A 521 -12.61 -10.51 -14.48
N ASP A 522 -11.99 -10.32 -15.65
CA ASP A 522 -11.07 -9.20 -15.96
C ASP A 522 -11.69 -8.33 -17.07
N ILE A 523 -11.73 -7.02 -16.84
CA ILE A 523 -12.19 -5.99 -17.78
C ILE A 523 -10.99 -5.13 -18.13
N SER A 524 -10.75 -4.91 -19.42
CA SER A 524 -9.62 -4.12 -19.94
C SER A 524 -10.12 -3.08 -20.95
N LYS A 525 -10.10 -1.79 -20.59
CA LYS A 525 -10.46 -0.65 -21.44
C LYS A 525 -9.29 -0.27 -22.35
N THR A 526 -9.16 -1.00 -23.45
CA THR A 526 -8.08 -0.87 -24.46
C THR A 526 -7.97 0.48 -25.15
N SER A 527 -9.03 1.29 -25.14
CA SER A 527 -9.03 2.71 -25.54
C SER A 527 -10.23 3.44 -24.91
N GLU A 528 -10.35 4.75 -25.09
CA GLU A 528 -11.53 5.55 -24.71
C GLU A 528 -12.88 4.90 -25.11
N ARG A 529 -12.88 4.12 -26.19
CA ARG A 529 -14.07 3.56 -26.83
C ARG A 529 -14.18 2.04 -26.78
N ASN A 530 -13.09 1.34 -26.47
CA ASN A 530 -12.99 -0.11 -26.69
C ASN A 530 -12.73 -0.84 -25.36
N TYR A 531 -13.69 -1.65 -24.92
CA TYR A 531 -13.54 -2.54 -23.77
C TYR A 531 -13.45 -3.99 -24.23
N ALA A 532 -12.57 -4.77 -23.60
CA ALA A 532 -12.57 -6.22 -23.64
C ALA A 532 -12.92 -6.76 -22.26
N VAL A 533 -13.68 -7.85 -22.18
CA VAL A 533 -14.02 -8.53 -20.92
C VAL A 533 -13.77 -10.02 -21.08
N GLU A 534 -13.15 -10.64 -20.08
CA GLU A 534 -12.99 -12.08 -19.93
C GLU A 534 -13.74 -12.49 -18.67
N TYR A 535 -14.89 -13.16 -18.83
CA TYR A 535 -15.78 -13.55 -17.74
C TYR A 535 -15.29 -14.83 -17.04
N SER A 536 -15.70 -14.99 -15.78
CA SER A 536 -15.45 -16.18 -14.95
C SER A 536 -15.96 -17.52 -15.53
N ASP A 537 -16.90 -17.51 -16.49
CA ASP A 537 -17.32 -18.70 -17.25
C ASP A 537 -16.47 -19.00 -18.50
N GLY A 538 -15.37 -18.26 -18.70
CA GLY A 538 -14.43 -18.41 -19.82
C GLY A 538 -14.90 -17.81 -21.14
N ILE A 539 -16.10 -17.23 -21.18
CA ILE A 539 -16.57 -16.45 -22.34
C ILE A 539 -15.87 -15.09 -22.33
N LYS A 540 -15.56 -14.58 -23.52
CA LYS A 540 -14.97 -13.25 -23.71
C LYS A 540 -15.91 -12.37 -24.50
N SER A 541 -15.81 -11.06 -24.32
CA SER A 541 -16.54 -10.09 -25.13
C SER A 541 -15.70 -8.87 -25.47
N SER A 542 -16.13 -8.17 -26.52
CA SER A 542 -15.60 -6.88 -26.94
C SER A 542 -16.76 -5.91 -27.15
N PHE A 543 -16.63 -4.73 -26.56
CA PHE A 543 -17.58 -3.63 -26.65
C PHE A 543 -16.91 -2.41 -27.32
N ILE A 544 -17.60 -1.78 -28.27
CA ILE A 544 -17.18 -0.49 -28.84
C ILE A 544 -18.27 0.56 -28.63
N LYS A 545 -17.86 1.71 -28.09
CA LYS A 545 -18.66 2.91 -27.85
C LYS A 545 -18.46 3.93 -28.98
N ASP A 546 -19.54 4.41 -29.57
CA ASP A 546 -19.49 5.41 -30.65
C ASP A 546 -19.43 6.85 -30.11
N SER A 547 -19.39 7.83 -31.01
CA SER A 547 -19.37 9.26 -30.66
C SER A 547 -20.72 9.84 -30.21
N GLU A 548 -21.80 9.06 -30.28
CA GLU A 548 -23.14 9.41 -29.77
C GLU A 548 -23.41 8.73 -28.40
N GLY A 549 -22.44 7.95 -27.90
CA GLY A 549 -22.51 7.22 -26.64
C GLY A 549 -23.22 5.87 -26.73
N ASN A 550 -23.58 5.40 -27.93
CA ASN A 550 -24.14 4.05 -28.09
C ASN A 550 -23.00 3.03 -28.03
N ILE A 551 -23.29 1.85 -27.49
CA ILE A 551 -22.32 0.77 -27.29
C ILE A 551 -22.81 -0.49 -28.00
N VAL A 552 -21.90 -1.15 -28.70
CA VAL A 552 -22.16 -2.40 -29.41
C VAL A 552 -21.22 -3.47 -28.87
N GLY A 553 -21.78 -4.55 -28.31
CA GLY A 553 -21.03 -5.66 -27.72
C GLY A 553 -21.18 -6.97 -28.48
N SER A 554 -20.12 -7.77 -28.49
CA SER A 554 -20.07 -9.10 -29.14
C SER A 554 -19.32 -10.10 -28.27
N PHE A 555 -19.80 -11.35 -28.23
CA PHE A 555 -19.39 -12.37 -27.25
C PHE A 555 -18.90 -13.66 -27.95
N THR A 556 -17.99 -14.41 -27.32
CA THR A 556 -17.44 -15.67 -27.88
C THR A 556 -18.44 -16.83 -27.91
N ASP A 557 -19.54 -16.75 -27.15
CA ASP A 557 -20.70 -17.65 -27.28
C ASP A 557 -21.63 -17.28 -28.46
N GLY A 558 -21.27 -16.24 -29.21
CA GLY A 558 -22.00 -15.73 -30.37
C GLY A 558 -23.19 -14.83 -30.01
N ALA A 559 -23.41 -14.52 -28.73
CA ALA A 559 -24.35 -13.49 -28.34
C ALA A 559 -23.85 -12.09 -28.76
N THR A 560 -24.77 -11.15 -28.93
CA THR A 560 -24.47 -9.74 -29.27
C THR A 560 -25.42 -8.80 -28.56
N THR A 561 -25.00 -7.54 -28.38
CA THR A 561 -25.80 -6.53 -27.67
C THR A 561 -25.66 -5.15 -28.31
N ILE A 562 -26.68 -4.31 -28.16
CA ILE A 562 -26.57 -2.85 -28.27
C ILE A 562 -27.12 -2.20 -27.00
N LYS A 563 -26.46 -1.15 -26.53
CA LYS A 563 -26.94 -0.23 -25.49
C LYS A 563 -26.94 1.17 -26.08
N LEU A 564 -28.10 1.80 -26.18
CA LEU A 564 -28.24 3.16 -26.72
C LEU A 564 -27.89 4.18 -25.63
N SER A 565 -27.45 5.38 -26.03
CA SER A 565 -27.20 6.47 -25.06
C SER A 565 -28.47 7.01 -24.38
N SER A 566 -29.65 6.55 -24.81
CA SER A 566 -30.93 6.72 -24.10
C SER A 566 -31.09 5.82 -22.86
N GLY A 567 -30.23 4.81 -22.67
CA GLY A 567 -30.35 3.78 -21.65
C GLY A 567 -31.20 2.56 -22.05
N GLU A 568 -31.82 2.56 -23.25
CA GLU A 568 -32.43 1.35 -23.80
C GLU A 568 -31.33 0.35 -24.23
N SER A 569 -31.42 -0.92 -23.81
CA SER A 569 -30.52 -2.00 -24.23
C SER A 569 -31.26 -3.16 -24.92
N ILE A 570 -30.57 -3.86 -25.80
CA ILE A 570 -31.02 -5.10 -26.44
C ILE A 570 -29.86 -6.10 -26.39
N HIS A 571 -30.13 -7.28 -25.88
CA HIS A 571 -29.20 -8.42 -25.86
C HIS A 571 -29.81 -9.60 -26.62
N ARG A 572 -29.04 -10.25 -27.50
CA ARG A 572 -29.50 -11.32 -28.38
C ARG A 572 -28.57 -12.53 -28.31
N THR A 573 -29.10 -13.71 -28.04
CA THR A 573 -28.35 -14.97 -28.01
C THR A 573 -28.37 -15.71 -29.35
N THR A 574 -27.45 -16.66 -29.54
CA THR A 574 -27.43 -17.59 -30.68
C THR A 574 -28.67 -18.46 -30.77
N ASP A 575 -29.27 -18.82 -29.62
CA ASP A 575 -30.57 -19.51 -29.54
C ASP A 575 -31.76 -18.65 -30.03
N GLY A 576 -31.54 -17.39 -30.43
CA GLY A 576 -32.60 -16.47 -30.83
C GLY A 576 -33.45 -15.98 -29.66
N ILE A 577 -32.93 -15.99 -28.42
CA ILE A 577 -33.55 -15.22 -27.34
C ILE A 577 -33.12 -13.76 -27.47
N ILE A 578 -34.07 -12.85 -27.32
CA ILE A 578 -33.85 -11.41 -27.33
C ILE A 578 -34.37 -10.85 -26.00
N ILE A 579 -33.56 -10.05 -25.32
CA ILE A 579 -33.92 -9.32 -24.11
C ILE A 579 -33.83 -7.83 -24.45
N GLU A 580 -34.96 -7.15 -24.47
CA GLU A 580 -35.05 -5.69 -24.46
C GLU A 580 -35.05 -5.21 -23.02
N GLU A 581 -34.31 -4.16 -22.71
CA GLU A 581 -34.35 -3.42 -21.45
C GLU A 581 -34.64 -1.95 -21.78
N LYS A 582 -35.75 -1.38 -21.29
CA LYS A 582 -36.08 0.03 -21.64
C LYS A 582 -35.54 1.06 -20.66
N THR A 583 -35.43 0.66 -19.41
CA THR A 583 -34.77 1.37 -18.32
C THR A 583 -34.14 0.30 -17.43
N LYS A 584 -33.06 0.60 -16.71
CA LYS A 584 -32.29 -0.39 -15.95
C LYS A 584 -33.22 -1.26 -15.07
N GLY A 585 -33.34 -2.56 -15.40
CA GLY A 585 -34.24 -3.52 -14.74
C GLY A 585 -35.64 -3.78 -15.38
N ASP A 586 -36.11 -2.98 -16.35
CA ASP A 586 -37.39 -3.16 -17.05
C ASP A 586 -37.21 -4.01 -18.32
N TYR A 587 -37.14 -5.33 -18.13
CA TYR A 587 -36.87 -6.29 -19.19
C TYR A 587 -38.14 -6.77 -19.92
N ARG A 588 -38.03 -7.01 -21.23
CA ARG A 588 -39.01 -7.74 -22.05
C ARG A 588 -38.28 -8.78 -22.87
N ILE A 589 -38.75 -10.02 -22.80
CA ILE A 589 -38.09 -11.18 -23.40
C ILE A 589 -38.87 -11.63 -24.63
N TYR A 590 -38.17 -11.94 -25.72
CA TYR A 590 -38.73 -12.38 -26.99
C TYR A 590 -37.97 -13.58 -27.54
N LYS A 591 -38.62 -14.38 -28.41
CA LYS A 591 -38.02 -15.47 -29.17
C LYS A 591 -38.09 -15.15 -30.67
N GLU A 592 -36.94 -15.04 -31.30
CA GLU A 592 -36.76 -15.02 -32.77
C GLU A 592 -37.01 -16.44 -33.32
N LYS A 593 -37.67 -16.51 -34.47
CA LYS A 593 -37.91 -17.68 -35.33
C LYS A 593 -37.76 -17.19 -36.77
N GLU A 594 -37.55 -18.12 -37.72
CA GLU A 594 -37.18 -17.82 -39.12
C GLU A 594 -37.92 -16.62 -39.75
N ASP A 595 -39.25 -16.56 -39.62
CA ASP A 595 -40.09 -15.47 -40.15
C ASP A 595 -40.78 -14.59 -39.06
N SER A 596 -40.47 -14.72 -37.76
CA SER A 596 -41.23 -14.01 -36.70
C SER A 596 -40.54 -13.85 -35.35
N ILE A 597 -40.85 -12.76 -34.66
CA ILE A 597 -40.49 -12.51 -33.25
C ILE A 597 -41.75 -12.66 -32.39
N THR A 598 -41.69 -13.48 -31.33
CA THR A 598 -42.79 -13.69 -30.38
C THR A 598 -42.37 -13.20 -28.99
N GLN A 599 -43.17 -12.36 -28.32
CA GLN A 599 -42.93 -11.99 -26.93
C GLN A 599 -43.21 -13.16 -25.99
N ILE A 600 -42.36 -13.36 -24.99
CA ILE A 600 -42.53 -14.31 -23.89
C ILE A 600 -43.19 -13.55 -22.73
N GLN A 601 -44.38 -13.98 -22.33
CA GLN A 601 -45.24 -13.28 -21.36
C GLN A 601 -45.23 -13.90 -19.96
N SER A 602 -44.58 -15.05 -19.74
CA SER A 602 -44.55 -15.70 -18.43
C SER A 602 -43.33 -16.58 -18.19
N ARG A 603 -43.00 -16.79 -16.90
CA ARG A 603 -41.99 -17.76 -16.44
C ARG A 603 -42.29 -19.19 -16.92
N GLU A 604 -43.57 -19.51 -17.08
CA GLU A 604 -44.05 -20.77 -17.63
C GLU A 604 -43.79 -20.95 -19.13
N GLU A 605 -43.62 -19.87 -19.89
CA GLU A 605 -43.27 -19.96 -21.31
C GLU A 605 -41.77 -20.22 -21.49
N ILE A 606 -40.91 -19.62 -20.64
CA ILE A 606 -39.45 -19.85 -20.66
C ILE A 606 -39.13 -21.34 -20.54
N THR A 607 -39.74 -22.03 -19.56
CA THR A 607 -39.53 -23.48 -19.35
C THR A 607 -40.14 -24.38 -20.43
N LYS A 608 -40.85 -23.80 -21.42
CA LYS A 608 -41.44 -24.49 -22.57
C LYS A 608 -40.73 -24.13 -23.90
N ILE A 609 -39.62 -23.38 -23.86
CA ILE A 609 -38.82 -23.07 -25.05
C ILE A 609 -37.99 -24.29 -25.43
N GLU A 610 -38.41 -24.99 -26.48
CA GLU A 610 -37.68 -26.13 -27.04
C GLU A 610 -36.27 -25.73 -27.51
N GLY A 611 -35.28 -26.56 -27.19
CA GLY A 611 -33.86 -26.33 -27.50
C GLY A 611 -33.10 -25.38 -26.56
N LEU A 612 -33.77 -24.71 -25.61
CA LEU A 612 -33.11 -23.75 -24.72
C LEU A 612 -32.19 -24.43 -23.69
N PRO A 613 -30.93 -24.00 -23.52
CA PRO A 613 -30.05 -24.52 -22.47
C PRO A 613 -30.61 -24.27 -21.05
N PRO A 614 -30.54 -25.23 -20.11
CA PRO A 614 -31.06 -25.04 -18.75
C PRO A 614 -30.44 -23.85 -18.01
N SER A 615 -29.14 -23.62 -18.15
CA SER A 615 -28.44 -22.46 -17.56
C SER A 615 -28.95 -21.12 -18.11
N LEU A 616 -29.33 -21.05 -19.39
CA LEU A 616 -29.94 -19.87 -19.99
C LEU A 616 -31.40 -19.71 -19.53
N SER A 617 -32.16 -20.80 -19.44
CA SER A 617 -33.50 -20.79 -18.81
C SER A 617 -33.44 -20.23 -17.40
N ASP A 618 -32.51 -20.69 -16.55
CA ASP A 618 -32.39 -20.24 -15.16
C ASP A 618 -31.96 -18.76 -15.04
N LYS A 619 -31.06 -18.28 -15.91
CA LYS A 619 -30.72 -16.84 -16.00
C LYS A 619 -31.90 -15.97 -16.48
N LEU A 620 -32.70 -16.44 -17.45
CA LEU A 620 -33.91 -15.72 -17.88
C LEU A 620 -34.98 -15.72 -16.76
N ILE A 621 -35.09 -16.83 -16.03
CA ILE A 621 -35.99 -16.98 -14.88
C ILE A 621 -35.60 -16.02 -13.75
N SER A 622 -34.32 -15.87 -13.40
CA SER A 622 -33.90 -14.91 -12.37
C SER A 622 -34.20 -13.47 -12.79
N ILE A 623 -33.91 -13.09 -14.03
CA ILE A 623 -34.26 -11.78 -14.61
C ILE A 623 -35.77 -11.51 -14.54
N THR A 624 -36.63 -12.50 -14.83
CA THR A 624 -38.10 -12.34 -14.65
C THR A 624 -38.56 -12.33 -13.20
N THR A 625 -37.76 -12.81 -12.26
CA THR A 625 -38.12 -12.82 -10.82
C THR A 625 -37.92 -11.44 -10.18
N SER A 626 -37.07 -10.59 -10.76
CA SER A 626 -36.97 -9.16 -10.43
C SER A 626 -38.18 -8.31 -10.88
N MET A 627 -39.12 -8.87 -11.66
CA MET A 627 -40.26 -8.13 -12.19
C MET A 627 -41.38 -7.97 -11.16
N ASN A 628 -41.51 -6.77 -10.58
CA ASN A 628 -42.79 -6.35 -10.02
C ASN A 628 -43.80 -6.17 -11.15
N SER A 629 -44.88 -6.95 -11.12
CA SER A 629 -46.01 -6.93 -12.06
C SER A 629 -45.75 -7.50 -13.47
N ILE A 630 -45.62 -8.84 -13.57
CA ILE A 630 -45.98 -9.55 -14.81
C ILE A 630 -47.51 -9.63 -14.93
N ASP A 631 -48.15 -8.47 -15.10
CA ASP A 631 -49.47 -8.39 -15.70
C ASP A 631 -49.35 -8.64 -17.22
N LYS A 632 -50.43 -9.08 -17.87
CA LYS A 632 -50.41 -9.46 -19.29
C LYS A 632 -50.10 -8.27 -20.20
N ILE A 633 -48.84 -8.12 -20.59
CA ILE A 633 -48.41 -7.20 -21.65
C ILE A 633 -48.92 -7.76 -22.99
N GLU A 634 -50.06 -7.26 -23.46
CA GLU A 634 -50.59 -7.58 -24.79
C GLU A 634 -49.58 -7.15 -25.86
N SER A 635 -49.25 -8.05 -26.79
CA SER A 635 -48.12 -7.89 -27.70
C SER A 635 -48.41 -6.80 -28.75
N ASP A 636 -47.74 -5.64 -28.63
CA ASP A 636 -47.86 -4.55 -29.59
C ASP A 636 -47.13 -4.89 -30.91
N PRO A 637 -47.85 -5.03 -32.06
CA PRO A 637 -47.23 -5.29 -33.35
C PRO A 637 -46.30 -4.16 -33.80
N LYS A 638 -46.52 -2.92 -33.34
CA LYS A 638 -45.64 -1.79 -33.64
C LYS A 638 -44.30 -1.93 -32.92
N ARG A 639 -44.29 -2.32 -31.63
CA ARG A 639 -43.03 -2.56 -30.91
C ARG A 639 -42.27 -3.79 -31.44
N LEU A 640 -42.96 -4.84 -31.90
CA LEU A 640 -42.29 -5.95 -32.59
C LEU A 640 -41.59 -5.51 -33.89
N MET A 641 -42.16 -4.54 -34.62
CA MET A 641 -41.53 -3.95 -35.81
C MET A 641 -40.35 -3.05 -35.46
N GLU A 642 -40.45 -2.22 -34.43
CA GLU A 642 -39.34 -1.40 -33.89
C GLU A 642 -38.17 -2.29 -33.44
N ILE A 643 -38.44 -3.37 -32.70
CA ILE A 643 -37.44 -4.34 -32.26
C ILE A 643 -36.77 -5.02 -33.47
N SER A 644 -37.53 -5.36 -34.53
CA SER A 644 -36.94 -5.90 -35.75
C SER A 644 -35.99 -4.92 -36.44
N GLU A 645 -36.33 -3.62 -36.49
CA GLU A 645 -35.45 -2.59 -37.04
C GLU A 645 -34.19 -2.38 -36.18
N GLN A 646 -34.33 -2.41 -34.85
CA GLN A 646 -33.21 -2.35 -33.91
C GLN A 646 -32.29 -3.58 -34.05
N ILE A 647 -32.83 -4.80 -34.23
CA ILE A 647 -32.05 -6.01 -34.50
C ILE A 647 -31.28 -5.90 -35.82
N ASP A 648 -31.87 -5.29 -36.85
CA ASP A 648 -31.15 -5.02 -38.11
C ASP A 648 -30.10 -3.91 -37.96
N ILE A 649 -30.18 -3.03 -36.94
CA ILE A 649 -29.06 -2.18 -36.52
C ILE A 649 -27.98 -3.02 -35.84
N VAL A 650 -28.30 -3.94 -34.92
CA VAL A 650 -27.34 -4.87 -34.30
C VAL A 650 -26.58 -5.66 -35.37
N LYS A 651 -27.30 -6.35 -36.27
CA LYS A 651 -26.73 -7.16 -37.36
C LYS A 651 -25.85 -6.34 -38.33
N ARG A 652 -26.11 -5.04 -38.50
CA ARG A 652 -25.24 -4.12 -39.27
C ARG A 652 -24.03 -3.67 -38.47
N ALA A 653 -24.19 -3.32 -37.19
CA ALA A 653 -23.10 -2.89 -36.33
C ALA A 653 -22.08 -4.02 -36.07
N GLU A 654 -22.56 -5.25 -35.84
CA GLU A 654 -21.74 -6.47 -35.83
C GLU A 654 -20.86 -6.63 -37.08
N LYS A 655 -21.43 -6.32 -38.25
CA LYS A 655 -20.73 -6.43 -39.51
C LYS A 655 -19.64 -5.35 -39.61
N SER A 656 -19.97 -4.09 -39.31
CA SER A 656 -19.00 -2.99 -39.27
C SER A 656 -17.86 -3.25 -38.27
N LEU A 657 -18.18 -3.84 -37.11
CA LEU A 657 -17.20 -4.30 -36.11
C LEU A 657 -16.20 -5.31 -36.69
N LYS A 658 -16.72 -6.36 -37.36
CA LYS A 658 -15.90 -7.40 -38.00
C LYS A 658 -15.06 -6.85 -39.17
N GLU A 659 -15.55 -5.82 -39.85
CA GLU A 659 -14.87 -5.12 -40.97
C GLU A 659 -13.87 -4.03 -40.52
N ALA A 660 -13.91 -3.58 -39.26
CA ALA A 660 -13.05 -2.53 -38.70
C ALA A 660 -11.79 -3.04 -37.95
N SER A 661 -11.41 -4.29 -38.16
CA SER A 661 -10.41 -5.06 -37.40
C SER A 661 -8.94 -4.66 -37.67
N ASN A 662 -8.57 -3.41 -37.39
CA ASN A 662 -7.25 -2.86 -37.73
C ASN A 662 -6.59 -2.04 -36.59
N THR A 663 -6.62 -2.58 -35.37
CA THR A 663 -5.80 -2.17 -34.22
C THR A 663 -5.26 -3.40 -33.49
N GLU A 664 -3.95 -3.40 -33.19
CA GLU A 664 -3.12 -4.60 -32.95
C GLU A 664 -3.56 -5.47 -31.77
N ILE A 665 -4.23 -4.91 -30.75
CA ILE A 665 -4.71 -5.68 -29.59
C ILE A 665 -5.80 -6.69 -29.97
N SER A 666 -6.54 -6.43 -31.06
CA SER A 666 -7.65 -7.32 -31.48
C SER A 666 -7.15 -8.66 -32.03
N GLU A 667 -5.99 -8.71 -32.69
CA GLU A 667 -5.59 -9.87 -33.51
C GLU A 667 -5.57 -11.18 -32.71
N LYS A 668 -5.10 -11.16 -31.47
CA LYS A 668 -4.95 -12.40 -30.69
C LYS A 668 -6.30 -13.00 -30.27
N ILE A 669 -7.24 -12.17 -29.82
CA ILE A 669 -8.58 -12.61 -29.40
C ILE A 669 -9.46 -12.92 -30.63
N LEU A 670 -9.32 -12.12 -31.70
CA LEU A 670 -10.09 -12.31 -32.94
C LEU A 670 -9.63 -13.55 -33.74
N ASN A 671 -8.37 -13.95 -33.65
CA ASN A 671 -7.88 -15.20 -34.23
C ASN A 671 -8.37 -16.44 -33.47
N ASP A 672 -8.43 -16.41 -32.12
CA ASP A 672 -9.02 -17.50 -31.34
C ASP A 672 -10.50 -17.71 -31.74
N ILE A 673 -11.27 -16.63 -31.90
CA ILE A 673 -12.65 -16.62 -32.41
C ILE A 673 -12.78 -17.23 -33.82
N GLN A 674 -11.73 -17.20 -34.64
CA GLN A 674 -11.74 -17.74 -36.02
C GLN A 674 -11.32 -19.21 -36.14
N THR A 675 -10.99 -19.92 -35.04
CA THR A 675 -10.59 -21.34 -35.10
C THR A 675 -11.75 -22.32 -34.80
N PRO A 676 -12.36 -22.98 -35.80
CA PRO A 676 -13.43 -23.95 -35.55
C PRO A 676 -12.88 -25.26 -34.97
N ARG A 677 -13.08 -25.50 -33.67
CA ARG A 677 -12.82 -26.81 -33.02
C ARG A 677 -13.99 -27.78 -33.22
N VAL A 678 -13.88 -28.64 -34.22
CA VAL A 678 -14.73 -29.82 -34.48
C VAL A 678 -13.79 -30.89 -35.07
N THR A 679 -13.75 -32.17 -34.68
CA THR A 679 -14.68 -33.00 -33.87
C THR A 679 -13.91 -33.89 -32.87
N ILE A 680 -14.64 -34.60 -32.00
CA ILE A 680 -14.12 -35.76 -31.23
C ILE A 680 -14.27 -37.06 -32.04
N ASP A 681 -13.17 -37.83 -32.06
CA ASP A 681 -12.97 -39.29 -32.22
C ASP A 681 -14.04 -40.20 -32.88
N SER A 682 -13.62 -41.02 -33.84
CA SER A 682 -14.26 -42.28 -34.28
C SER A 682 -13.33 -43.10 -35.21
N ASP A 683 -12.59 -44.07 -34.67
CA ASP A 683 -12.02 -45.22 -35.40
C ASP A 683 -13.16 -46.12 -35.98
N PRO A 684 -12.97 -47.03 -36.99
CA PRO A 684 -11.76 -47.86 -37.17
C PRO A 684 -11.31 -48.29 -38.60
N VAL A 685 -10.07 -48.82 -38.66
CA VAL A 685 -9.63 -50.05 -39.41
C VAL A 685 -9.19 -49.99 -40.91
N ILE A 686 -7.89 -50.31 -41.15
CA ILE A 686 -7.25 -51.02 -42.30
C ILE A 686 -7.19 -50.25 -43.68
N GLU A 687 -6.14 -50.28 -44.53
CA GLU A 687 -4.97 -51.17 -44.76
C GLU A 687 -3.64 -50.42 -45.16
N GLU A 688 -2.67 -51.14 -45.76
CA GLU A 688 -1.25 -50.79 -46.01
C GLU A 688 -0.93 -49.91 -47.26
N GLY A 689 0.29 -49.34 -47.31
CA GLY A 689 0.98 -48.83 -48.53
C GLY A 689 1.59 -47.42 -48.35
N GLN A 690 2.90 -47.15 -48.49
CA GLN A 690 3.82 -47.25 -49.66
C GLN A 690 3.42 -46.37 -50.88
N VAL A 691 4.33 -45.67 -51.58
CA VAL A 691 5.71 -45.19 -51.30
C VAL A 691 6.12 -44.18 -52.42
N GLU A 692 7.07 -43.25 -52.17
CA GLU A 692 7.78 -42.46 -53.21
C GLU A 692 6.89 -41.51 -54.09
N THR A 693 7.35 -40.57 -54.94
CA THR A 693 8.64 -39.85 -55.20
C THR A 693 8.33 -38.60 -56.06
N GLU A 694 9.21 -37.57 -56.03
CA GLU A 694 9.58 -36.71 -57.19
C GLU A 694 8.49 -35.84 -57.89
N LYS A 695 8.77 -34.73 -58.60
CA LYS A 695 9.84 -33.71 -58.61
C LYS A 695 9.42 -32.56 -59.56
N GLU A 696 10.21 -31.49 -59.58
CA GLU A 696 10.55 -30.69 -60.78
C GLU A 696 9.46 -29.97 -61.63
N THR A 697 9.58 -28.62 -61.63
CA THR A 697 9.73 -27.77 -62.86
C THR A 697 8.48 -27.39 -63.68
N VAL A 698 8.38 -26.28 -64.44
CA VAL A 698 9.17 -25.02 -64.60
C VAL A 698 8.37 -24.04 -65.50
N LYS A 699 8.58 -22.70 -65.36
CA LYS A 699 8.20 -21.61 -66.33
C LYS A 699 6.68 -21.40 -66.59
N ASP A 700 6.22 -20.33 -67.25
CA ASP A 700 6.82 -19.05 -67.76
C ASP A 700 5.72 -17.96 -67.58
N SER A 701 5.99 -16.79 -66.98
CA SER A 701 6.39 -15.51 -67.63
C SER A 701 5.28 -14.69 -68.33
N ILE A 702 5.47 -13.35 -68.36
CA ILE A 702 4.96 -12.29 -69.28
C ILE A 702 4.11 -11.15 -68.65
N ASP A 703 4.67 -9.93 -68.70
CA ASP A 703 4.07 -8.57 -68.78
C ASP A 703 3.03 -8.07 -67.73
N SER A 704 2.89 -6.75 -67.45
CA SER A 704 3.65 -5.54 -67.86
C SER A 704 3.30 -4.35 -66.95
N GLY A 705 4.14 -3.31 -66.89
CA GLY A 705 3.79 -1.99 -66.32
C GLY A 705 5.02 -1.23 -65.82
N ASN A 706 5.32 -0.06 -66.41
CA ASN A 706 6.53 0.72 -66.12
C ASN A 706 6.21 2.22 -65.98
N GLU A 707 6.82 2.88 -64.99
CA GLU A 707 7.26 4.29 -64.94
C GLU A 707 7.95 4.46 -63.56
N ASP A 708 9.27 4.62 -63.47
CA ASP A 708 10.07 5.85 -63.71
C ASP A 708 9.58 7.04 -62.84
N SER A 709 10.42 7.74 -62.04
CA SER A 709 11.88 7.73 -61.86
C SER A 709 12.21 8.28 -60.44
N VAL A 710 13.43 8.28 -59.88
CA VAL A 710 14.63 9.08 -60.24
C VAL A 710 15.87 8.52 -59.51
N ARG A 711 17.08 8.64 -60.10
CA ARG A 711 18.40 8.27 -59.51
C ARG A 711 18.97 9.45 -58.69
N GLU A 712 20.16 9.50 -58.08
CA GLU A 712 21.47 8.82 -58.15
C GLU A 712 22.14 9.09 -56.76
N GLU A 713 23.31 8.63 -56.31
CA GLU A 713 24.54 8.15 -56.95
C GLU A 713 25.33 7.20 -55.99
N TYR A 714 26.39 6.55 -56.47
CA TYR A 714 27.19 5.52 -55.76
C TYR A 714 28.61 6.00 -55.43
N VAL A 715 29.15 5.72 -54.23
CA VAL A 715 30.62 5.59 -54.00
C VAL A 715 30.94 4.47 -52.98
N LYS A 716 31.97 3.68 -53.29
CA LYS A 716 32.67 2.62 -52.52
C LYS A 716 34.08 2.46 -53.17
N PRO A 717 35.06 1.68 -52.65
CA PRO A 717 35.07 0.79 -51.47
C PRO A 717 36.33 1.00 -50.56
N GLU A 718 36.82 -0.09 -49.93
CA GLU A 718 38.12 -0.31 -49.26
C GLU A 718 38.26 0.24 -47.81
N ASP A 719 38.91 -0.44 -46.83
CA ASP A 719 39.29 -1.86 -46.58
C ASP A 719 39.93 -1.95 -45.14
N ASN A 720 40.09 -3.06 -44.38
CA ASN A 720 39.65 -4.48 -44.40
C ASN A 720 39.98 -5.14 -43.01
N VAL A 721 39.50 -6.38 -42.73
CA VAL A 721 39.93 -7.32 -41.64
C VAL A 721 39.60 -6.86 -40.18
N GLU A 722 39.21 -7.66 -39.16
CA GLU A 722 39.37 -9.11 -38.86
C GLU A 722 38.09 -9.80 -38.24
N GLU A 723 38.25 -10.89 -37.48
CA GLU A 723 37.28 -12.00 -37.31
C GLU A 723 36.11 -11.86 -36.28
N LYS A 724 34.99 -12.47 -36.68
CA LYS A 724 34.02 -13.32 -35.94
C LYS A 724 34.03 -13.38 -34.39
N ALA A 725 32.81 -13.28 -33.84
CA ALA A 725 32.28 -14.25 -32.88
C ALA A 725 30.78 -14.50 -33.18
N ILE A 726 30.26 -15.70 -32.88
CA ILE A 726 28.84 -16.06 -33.03
C ILE A 726 28.29 -16.39 -31.64
N ILE A 727 27.09 -15.90 -31.33
CA ILE A 727 26.28 -16.35 -30.20
C ILE A 727 25.03 -17.00 -30.80
N GLU A 728 24.82 -18.28 -30.48
CA GLU A 728 23.61 -19.03 -30.83
C GLU A 728 23.14 -19.83 -29.62
N THR A 729 21.83 -20.02 -29.51
CA THR A 729 21.15 -20.60 -28.34
C THR A 729 21.33 -22.11 -28.21
N GLU A 730 21.36 -22.62 -26.98
CA GLU A 730 20.71 -23.91 -26.70
C GLU A 730 20.02 -23.94 -25.33
N ARG A 731 19.10 -24.91 -25.16
CA ARG A 731 18.07 -25.01 -24.14
C ARG A 731 18.08 -26.45 -23.62
N ARG A 732 18.12 -26.66 -22.29
CA ARG A 732 18.01 -28.00 -21.70
C ARG A 732 17.13 -28.04 -20.46
N GLU A 733 16.43 -29.16 -20.33
CA GLU A 733 15.55 -29.55 -19.23
C GLU A 733 16.29 -30.49 -18.25
N PRO A 734 15.76 -30.73 -17.03
CA PRO A 734 16.46 -31.54 -16.02
C PRO A 734 16.30 -33.06 -16.24
N GLU A 735 17.31 -33.83 -15.80
CA GLU A 735 17.26 -35.30 -15.74
C GLU A 735 16.94 -35.80 -14.31
N SER A 736 16.51 -37.07 -14.21
CA SER A 736 15.89 -37.66 -13.02
C SER A 736 16.48 -39.01 -12.58
N ASP A 737 16.28 -39.30 -11.29
CA ASP A 737 16.25 -40.61 -10.61
C ASP A 737 17.55 -41.36 -10.18
N PRO A 738 17.47 -42.23 -9.14
CA PRO A 738 18.61 -42.71 -8.35
C PRO A 738 18.71 -44.26 -8.20
N ASP A 739 19.74 -44.78 -7.49
CA ASP A 739 19.73 -45.99 -6.58
C ASP A 739 21.17 -46.44 -6.18
N PRO A 740 21.42 -47.47 -5.31
CA PRO A 740 20.60 -48.07 -4.24
C PRO A 740 21.35 -48.41 -2.89
N VAL A 741 20.65 -48.24 -1.76
CA VAL A 741 20.41 -49.22 -0.64
C VAL A 741 21.56 -49.92 0.17
N ARG A 742 21.39 -49.90 1.52
CA ARG A 742 21.73 -50.88 2.61
C ARG A 742 22.98 -50.78 3.51
N ASN A 743 22.77 -50.55 4.83
CA ASN A 743 22.61 -51.59 5.88
C ASN A 743 22.52 -51.01 7.32
N ASP A 744 21.54 -51.45 8.13
CA ASP A 744 21.48 -51.27 9.60
C ASP A 744 22.18 -52.42 10.37
N PRO A 745 22.47 -52.29 11.69
CA PRO A 745 21.50 -52.68 12.76
C PRO A 745 21.58 -51.76 14.03
N GLU A 746 20.81 -51.88 15.14
CA GLU A 746 19.81 -52.87 15.59
C GLU A 746 18.76 -52.29 16.61
N ILE A 747 17.49 -52.59 16.34
CA ILE A 747 16.27 -52.78 17.17
C ILE A 747 16.36 -52.74 18.73
N VAL A 748 15.39 -52.05 19.38
CA VAL A 748 14.48 -52.58 20.45
C VAL A 748 13.09 -51.92 20.32
N GLU A 749 12.01 -52.64 20.63
CA GLU A 749 10.60 -52.23 20.50
C GLU A 749 9.98 -51.69 21.81
N GLU A 750 8.92 -50.88 21.71
CA GLU A 750 7.58 -51.33 22.15
C GLU A 750 6.45 -50.43 21.60
N ARG A 751 5.34 -51.05 21.16
CA ARG A 751 4.00 -50.44 21.02
C ARG A 751 2.98 -51.40 21.63
N GLN A 752 1.90 -50.86 22.18
CA GLN A 752 0.64 -51.61 22.31
C GLN A 752 -0.50 -50.74 21.78
N ASP A 753 -1.23 -51.27 20.81
CA ASP A 753 -2.47 -50.69 20.30
C ASP A 753 -3.64 -50.99 21.24
N LEU A 754 -4.73 -50.23 21.12
CA LEU A 754 -6.08 -50.79 21.29
C LEU A 754 -7.11 -49.96 20.49
N GLN A 755 -8.05 -50.65 19.84
CA GLN A 755 -9.08 -50.07 18.99
C GLN A 755 -10.35 -49.67 19.79
N PRO A 756 -11.19 -48.77 19.25
CA PRO A 756 -12.50 -48.44 19.83
C PRO A 756 -13.55 -49.52 19.54
N ASP A 757 -14.57 -49.62 20.39
CA ASP A 757 -15.84 -50.30 20.09
C ASP A 757 -17.02 -49.71 20.91
N SER A 758 -18.23 -50.27 20.76
CA SER A 758 -19.49 -49.51 20.62
C SER A 758 -20.62 -49.78 21.65
N ASP A 759 -21.74 -49.02 21.50
CA ASP A 759 -23.10 -49.25 22.04
C ASP A 759 -23.38 -49.04 23.56
N ASN A 760 -24.55 -48.54 24.04
CA ASN A 760 -25.73 -47.82 23.49
C ASN A 760 -26.49 -47.18 24.72
N THR A 761 -27.71 -46.59 24.79
CA THR A 761 -28.94 -46.51 23.95
C THR A 761 -29.87 -45.35 24.40
N ASN A 762 -30.84 -44.96 23.56
CA ASN A 762 -32.19 -44.40 23.90
C ASN A 762 -32.33 -43.01 24.58
N ARG A 763 -32.67 -41.97 23.80
CA ARG A 763 -34.09 -41.52 23.60
C ARG A 763 -34.25 -40.32 22.64
N GLU A 764 -35.36 -40.33 21.91
CA GLU A 764 -35.94 -39.30 21.03
C GLU A 764 -37.48 -39.25 21.25
N PRO A 765 -38.25 -38.32 20.67
CA PRO A 765 -38.02 -36.87 20.47
C PRO A 765 -39.26 -36.07 20.98
N ILE A 766 -39.81 -35.12 20.19
CA ILE A 766 -41.02 -34.26 20.36
C ILE A 766 -40.73 -32.85 20.96
N ILE A 767 -41.29 -31.70 20.53
CA ILE A 767 -41.85 -31.13 19.26
C ILE A 767 -42.65 -29.84 19.64
N GLU A 768 -42.52 -28.74 18.87
CA GLU A 768 -43.45 -27.56 18.78
C GLU A 768 -43.75 -26.75 20.10
N GLU A 769 -44.31 -25.53 20.14
CA GLU A 769 -44.61 -24.49 19.12
C GLU A 769 -44.64 -23.05 19.73
N GLU A 770 -44.62 -22.05 18.83
CA GLU A 770 -45.25 -20.71 18.81
C GLU A 770 -45.60 -19.81 20.05
N ALA A 771 -45.70 -18.51 19.70
CA ALA A 771 -46.69 -17.49 20.12
C ALA A 771 -46.34 -16.41 21.20
N ARG A 772 -46.60 -15.16 20.77
CA ARG A 772 -47.28 -14.00 21.42
C ARG A 772 -47.49 -14.03 22.96
N GLU A 773 -47.48 -12.89 23.66
CA GLU A 773 -48.23 -11.67 23.32
C GLU A 773 -47.74 -10.40 24.07
N SER A 774 -48.35 -9.23 23.77
CA SER A 774 -48.07 -7.93 24.39
C SER A 774 -49.12 -7.56 25.44
N THR A 775 -48.71 -7.02 26.59
CA THR A 775 -49.41 -5.87 27.22
C THR A 775 -48.61 -5.20 28.35
N THR A 776 -48.85 -3.90 28.52
CA THR A 776 -48.40 -3.07 29.64
C THR A 776 -49.21 -3.32 30.92
N VAL A 777 -48.57 -3.22 32.09
CA VAL A 777 -49.24 -3.00 33.39
C VAL A 777 -48.52 -1.87 34.14
N THR A 778 -49.28 -0.86 34.54
CA THR A 778 -48.80 0.27 35.36
C THR A 778 -48.93 -0.03 36.85
N ARG A 779 -48.14 0.65 37.69
CA ARG A 779 -48.58 0.95 39.06
C ARG A 779 -48.09 2.28 39.59
N GLU A 780 -49.04 3.00 40.15
CA GLU A 780 -48.91 4.22 40.95
C GLU A 780 -48.13 3.97 42.27
N ALA A 781 -47.75 4.97 43.07
CA ALA A 781 -47.35 6.37 42.91
C ALA A 781 -47.26 6.95 44.34
N GLU A 782 -46.45 7.98 44.61
CA GLU A 782 -46.81 8.95 45.65
C GLU A 782 -46.17 10.34 45.41
N ARG A 783 -46.68 11.35 46.10
CA ARG A 783 -46.65 12.77 45.71
C ARG A 783 -46.13 13.65 46.85
N VAL A 784 -45.31 14.65 46.51
CA VAL A 784 -45.25 15.93 47.26
C VAL A 784 -45.24 17.11 46.27
N GLU A 785 -46.11 18.08 46.52
CA GLU A 785 -46.38 19.34 45.81
C GLU A 785 -47.16 20.25 46.81
N PRO A 786 -47.52 21.53 46.54
CA PRO A 786 -47.28 22.38 45.35
C PRO A 786 -46.74 23.79 45.70
N THR A 787 -46.58 24.66 44.68
CA THR A 787 -47.15 26.04 44.53
C THR A 787 -46.72 26.54 43.14
N ASP A 788 -47.57 26.74 42.12
CA ASP A 788 -48.70 27.70 41.98
C ASP A 788 -48.17 29.16 41.98
N THR A 789 -48.42 30.05 41.00
CA THR A 789 -49.67 30.33 40.26
C THR A 789 -49.53 31.02 38.87
N ASP A 790 -50.55 30.82 38.01
CA ASP A 790 -51.22 31.78 37.08
C ASP A 790 -50.66 32.24 35.68
N ARG A 791 -51.55 32.10 34.69
CA ARG A 791 -51.92 32.95 33.52
C ARG A 791 -50.88 33.75 32.68
N GLY A 792 -51.07 33.70 31.36
CA GLY A 792 -50.94 34.87 30.48
C GLY A 792 -50.82 34.53 28.98
N GLY A 793 -51.79 34.93 28.14
CA GLY A 793 -51.80 34.56 26.72
C GLY A 793 -51.44 35.68 25.73
N ARG A 794 -50.88 35.24 24.59
CA ARG A 794 -51.08 35.77 23.22
C ARG A 794 -50.37 37.07 22.75
N GLU A 795 -50.11 37.05 21.44
CA GLU A 795 -49.82 38.16 20.51
C GLU A 795 -48.36 38.65 20.35
N THR A 796 -48.09 39.22 19.18
CA THR A 796 -46.80 39.54 18.52
C THR A 796 -46.87 40.97 17.95
N PRO A 797 -45.86 41.50 17.23
CA PRO A 797 -44.41 41.60 17.50
C PRO A 797 -43.91 43.07 17.46
N SER A 798 -42.66 43.37 17.90
CA SER A 798 -41.98 44.66 17.58
C SER A 798 -40.45 44.63 17.76
N GLU A 799 -39.75 45.51 17.02
CA GLU A 799 -38.29 45.81 17.09
C GLU A 799 -37.95 46.61 18.39
N ASP A 800 -36.73 46.72 18.93
CA ASP A 800 -35.51 47.29 18.32
C ASP A 800 -34.24 47.20 19.25
N ARG A 801 -33.05 47.22 18.64
CA ARG A 801 -31.71 47.69 19.11
C ARG A 801 -30.91 47.10 20.32
N SER A 802 -29.64 46.79 19.96
CA SER A 802 -28.38 47.02 20.71
C SER A 802 -27.95 45.94 21.75
N SER A 803 -26.67 45.69 22.03
CA SER A 803 -25.40 46.20 21.45
C SER A 803 -24.19 45.29 21.79
N ARG A 804 -23.16 45.27 20.90
CA ARG A 804 -21.70 45.05 21.14
C ARG A 804 -20.98 45.19 19.78
N SER A 805 -20.07 46.14 19.52
CA SER A 805 -18.70 46.31 20.03
C SER A 805 -17.83 45.07 19.81
N ARG A 806 -17.28 44.85 18.60
CA ARG A 806 -15.97 45.34 18.10
C ARG A 806 -14.78 45.13 19.05
N SER A 807 -13.91 44.19 18.66
CA SER A 807 -12.44 44.30 18.53
C SER A 807 -11.60 44.69 19.76
N ARG A 808 -10.56 43.87 20.04
CA ARG A 808 -9.15 44.24 19.75
C ARG A 808 -8.17 43.07 19.93
N TYR A 809 -7.13 43.11 19.08
CA TYR A 809 -5.78 42.52 19.19
C TYR A 809 -5.65 41.22 19.98
#